data_AF-A0A4R7RNH0-F1
#
_entry.id   AF-A0A4R7RNH0-F1
#
_cell.length_a   1.000
_cell.length_b   1.000
_cell.length_c   1.000
_cell.angle_alpha   90.00
_cell.angle_beta   90.00
_cell.angle_gamma   90.00
#
_symmetry.space_group_name_H-M   'P 1'
#
loop_
_entity.id
_entity.type
_entity.pdbx_description
1 polymer ?
#
loop_
_entity_poly.entity_id
_entity_poly.type
_entity_poly.pdbx_seq_one_letter_code
_entity_poly.pdbx_strand_id
1 'polypeptide(L)'
;MLHGADHPPVLDLSSDTSRHVIIAQGTPEVYQGHPTTLLLPDGKTMYVVWTYGHGGGCGPMKRSDDGGKTWSDLLPVPENWKDTRNCPALYRLTDPQGVSRLFVFAGQGPGGTRQPDNGTMNQSYSMDDGKTWTPMKSNDLNCVMPFCTIMPVDGGKRLIGLSNIRRPGETKDTKSNIITQSESTDGGLTWSPWRVLVDLGDLKPCEPEVVRSPDGKQLLCLIRENIRSHDSHYIISNDEGRNWSDVKSLPPGLHGDRHKAQYAPDGRLVVTFRDMGAKSPTRNHFVAWVGRYEDIQSGKDGEYKIKLLHSYARSDCGYPGLEVLPDGTFVATTYVKYREGPEKHSVVSTRFLLKETDAMEKKVIEVPAGKTSKVAGILLDDDKAKYTGKWINGGDKRDLLVGGGYRTTNGDGAATFTPDIPAAGRYELRLLYVPSGNRSDAVSVTIHSAEGKKTVTQNQRENCLEESIPRSLGVYEFAKGKAGSVQIAAKAKAGFVVVDGLQIVPEADAKVERNTRADAGFPVMIETPKPTVKIPAPMTLKSAAKAADVDGKSYDLVVIGGTPGGIATAVRAAREGLKVLLVNHTQHLGGFITSGAGGWEAPYDGLRAPLYGEMLTGAASYYSKTYGENSPQHLASMPDAKSRAHIDRPKVEPRIAEMLFNQMVEKEKSLTVLLGHTVKDAVRDGALLKSVTLQPMHGKGSVKVSATLFADGMYEGDLIAAAGVKSQIGREARSQYNEPHAGVIYTAERKKEPGQRGFPKDADEGRLNIRYNSHATAEIIEGPQSGEADGSVMAYNYRLILTRDPANKIMVEKHPKYDVEMAKMAGGSGFVPNLPNNKVAWNGGRLIGPQNEYPGGDWPTREKISRLYMDTMRMRLWYFQNDPAVPEKERKYWEGWGLAADEFPDNNHEPYEIYVREARRLVGRAVFTEHDNKVPAGIGRTPINTDSIAITDWPVDSVACLKRKVPGGHEDGIFFLGEESRPAQVPYRCLLAQDLDNLLVSVAISASHVGWGSIRLEPVWMQMGESAGFAAALAIKNKTTPGKLNPDLLIRALVKNRVMISFFNDVDVTSDDPRVPAAQYFGSKGFFSTYDARLDEPLSESEKAVWMDGFEQLQKGTLDPMQLAKAVHASSTNATPQTKQTRGAALLAMWNELEAQ
;
A
#
# COMPACT_ATOMS: atom_id res chain seq x y z
N MET A 1 -25.24 -1.60 -24.28
CA MET A 1 -25.83 -0.72 -23.24
C MET A 1 -25.74 -1.37 -21.85
N LEU A 2 -26.20 -0.68 -20.80
CA LEU A 2 -26.71 -1.31 -19.57
C LEU A 2 -28.24 -1.24 -19.60
N HIS A 3 -28.92 -2.37 -19.68
CA HIS A 3 -30.39 -2.44 -19.62
C HIS A 3 -30.85 -2.81 -18.20
N GLY A 4 -31.76 -2.00 -17.66
CA GLY A 4 -32.49 -2.25 -16.41
C GLY A 4 -33.87 -1.63 -16.53
N ALA A 5 -34.86 -2.17 -15.81
CA ALA A 5 -36.28 -1.87 -16.05
C ALA A 5 -36.74 -0.43 -15.69
N ASP A 6 -35.88 0.36 -15.04
CA ASP A 6 -36.25 1.64 -14.41
C ASP A 6 -35.80 2.90 -15.19
N HIS A 7 -35.05 2.76 -16.31
CA HIS A 7 -34.40 3.88 -17.00
C HIS A 7 -34.36 3.73 -18.53
N PRO A 8 -34.28 4.83 -19.30
CA PRO A 8 -34.20 4.79 -20.76
C PRO A 8 -32.85 4.23 -21.25
N PRO A 9 -32.78 3.76 -22.51
CA PRO A 9 -31.54 3.38 -23.20
C PRO A 9 -30.39 4.37 -23.01
N VAL A 10 -29.16 3.87 -22.92
CA VAL A 10 -27.96 4.68 -22.63
C VAL A 10 -26.86 4.45 -23.65
N LEU A 11 -26.51 5.53 -24.35
CA LEU A 11 -25.38 5.64 -25.27
C LEU A 11 -24.19 6.27 -24.54
N ASP A 12 -22.97 5.93 -24.95
CA ASP A 12 -21.75 6.55 -24.44
C ASP A 12 -20.92 7.10 -25.60
N LEU A 13 -20.79 8.42 -25.65
CA LEU A 13 -19.92 9.14 -26.57
C LEU A 13 -18.64 9.61 -25.89
N SER A 14 -18.51 9.44 -24.57
CA SER A 14 -17.43 10.10 -23.82
C SER A 14 -16.03 9.51 -24.08
N SER A 15 -15.92 8.43 -24.86
CA SER A 15 -14.69 7.97 -25.49
C SER A 15 -14.38 8.56 -26.86
N ASP A 16 -15.39 9.00 -27.61
CA ASP A 16 -15.25 9.38 -29.02
C ASP A 16 -14.66 10.79 -29.11
N THR A 17 -13.36 10.89 -28.82
CA THR A 17 -12.68 12.18 -28.77
C THR A 17 -12.57 12.87 -30.13
N SER A 18 -13.03 12.25 -31.23
CA SER A 18 -13.24 12.93 -32.51
C SER A 18 -14.38 13.97 -32.44
N ARG A 19 -15.33 13.77 -31.52
CA ARG A 19 -16.45 14.67 -31.22
C ARG A 19 -16.10 15.77 -30.22
N HIS A 20 -14.91 15.72 -29.62
CA HIS A 20 -14.52 16.58 -28.50
C HIS A 20 -13.58 17.70 -28.95
N VAL A 21 -14.10 18.92 -28.97
CA VAL A 21 -13.31 20.14 -29.24
C VAL A 21 -12.83 20.71 -27.92
N ILE A 22 -11.52 20.60 -27.64
CA ILE A 22 -10.90 21.24 -26.47
C ILE A 22 -10.70 22.73 -26.78
N ILE A 23 -11.59 23.57 -26.24
CA ILE A 23 -11.55 25.03 -26.39
C ILE A 23 -10.35 25.62 -25.66
N ALA A 24 -10.12 25.11 -24.45
CA ALA A 24 -8.98 25.43 -23.61
C ALA A 24 -8.60 24.19 -22.79
N GLN A 25 -7.35 23.73 -22.95
CA GLN A 25 -6.80 22.61 -22.18
C GLN A 25 -6.43 23.09 -20.77
N GLY A 26 -6.61 22.22 -19.78
CA GLY A 26 -6.06 22.41 -18.44
C GLY A 26 -4.62 21.90 -18.35
N THR A 27 -3.77 22.57 -17.58
CA THR A 27 -2.39 22.14 -17.28
C THR A 27 -2.31 21.72 -15.81
N PRO A 28 -1.18 21.20 -15.29
CA PRO A 28 -1.04 20.96 -13.85
C PRO A 28 -1.24 22.22 -12.99
N GLU A 29 -1.04 23.40 -13.58
CA GLU A 29 -1.22 24.72 -12.97
C GLU A 29 -2.62 25.28 -13.25
N VAL A 30 -3.05 25.29 -14.53
CA VAL A 30 -4.22 26.04 -15.03
C VAL A 30 -5.49 25.18 -15.07
N TYR A 31 -6.52 25.64 -14.37
CA TYR A 31 -7.89 25.09 -14.40
C TYR A 31 -8.78 25.97 -15.28
N GLN A 32 -9.53 25.39 -16.20
CA GLN A 32 -10.58 26.03 -16.99
C GLN A 32 -11.97 25.61 -16.45
N GLY A 33 -12.86 26.55 -16.12
CA GLY A 33 -14.12 26.25 -15.40
C GLY A 33 -15.32 27.11 -15.78
N HIS A 34 -16.52 26.57 -15.58
CA HIS A 34 -17.83 27.24 -15.78
C HIS A 34 -17.93 28.03 -17.11
N PRO A 35 -17.89 27.36 -18.28
CA PRO A 35 -18.14 28.01 -19.54
C PRO A 35 -19.63 28.32 -19.69
N THR A 36 -19.95 29.36 -20.46
CA THR A 36 -21.22 29.41 -21.19
C THR A 36 -20.94 29.72 -22.66
N THR A 37 -21.80 29.23 -23.54
CA THR A 37 -21.76 29.49 -24.98
C THR A 37 -22.91 30.35 -25.43
N LEU A 38 -22.78 30.86 -26.66
CA LEU A 38 -23.82 31.55 -27.39
C LEU A 38 -23.56 31.39 -28.88
N LEU A 39 -24.54 30.90 -29.62
CA LEU A 39 -24.61 31.00 -31.08
C LEU A 39 -25.24 32.33 -31.51
N LEU A 40 -24.63 33.02 -32.47
CA LEU A 40 -25.21 34.23 -33.07
C LEU A 40 -26.24 33.88 -34.17
N PRO A 41 -27.14 34.81 -34.54
CA PRO A 41 -28.17 34.57 -35.56
C PRO A 41 -27.66 34.25 -36.98
N ASP A 42 -26.35 34.30 -37.24
CA ASP A 42 -25.76 33.83 -38.50
C ASP A 42 -25.63 32.29 -38.56
N GLY A 43 -25.93 31.58 -37.46
CA GLY A 43 -25.94 30.13 -37.38
C GLY A 43 -24.56 29.47 -37.36
N LYS A 44 -23.47 30.24 -37.21
CA LYS A 44 -22.09 29.69 -37.23
C LYS A 44 -21.12 30.42 -36.29
N THR A 45 -21.33 31.70 -36.02
CA THR A 45 -20.47 32.44 -35.11
C THR A 45 -20.85 32.05 -33.68
N MET A 46 -19.95 31.38 -32.99
CA MET A 46 -20.11 31.01 -31.59
C MET A 46 -19.12 31.78 -30.71
N TYR A 47 -19.58 32.17 -29.53
CA TYR A 47 -18.73 32.66 -28.45
C TYR A 47 -18.74 31.67 -27.30
N VAL A 48 -17.62 31.61 -26.57
CA VAL A 48 -17.51 30.90 -25.30
C VAL A 48 -16.72 31.76 -24.32
N VAL A 49 -17.26 31.94 -23.12
CA VAL A 49 -16.62 32.64 -22.00
C VAL A 49 -16.58 31.73 -20.79
N TRP A 50 -15.47 31.72 -20.06
CA TRP A 50 -15.29 30.85 -18.90
C TRP A 50 -14.46 31.53 -17.81
N THR A 51 -14.08 30.77 -16.76
CA THR A 51 -13.27 31.23 -15.63
C THR A 51 -11.97 30.45 -15.49
N TYR A 52 -10.88 31.14 -15.14
CA TYR A 52 -9.67 30.46 -14.65
C TYR A 52 -9.89 30.02 -13.20
N GLY A 53 -9.98 28.69 -12.98
CA GLY A 53 -10.43 28.08 -11.73
C GLY A 53 -11.96 28.02 -11.63
N HIS A 54 -12.49 26.96 -11.01
CA HIS A 54 -13.91 26.85 -10.65
C HIS A 54 -14.35 28.07 -9.83
N GLY A 55 -15.19 28.93 -10.43
CA GLY A 55 -15.66 30.18 -9.84
C GLY A 55 -14.54 31.22 -9.63
N GLY A 56 -13.47 31.13 -10.41
CA GLY A 56 -12.34 32.06 -10.37
C GLY A 56 -12.58 33.32 -11.20
N GLY A 57 -11.50 33.92 -11.69
CA GLY A 57 -11.54 35.15 -12.49
C GLY A 57 -12.19 34.90 -13.85
N CYS A 58 -13.16 35.74 -14.19
CA CYS A 58 -13.88 35.70 -15.47
C CYS A 58 -13.01 36.24 -16.62
N GLY A 59 -13.38 35.89 -17.84
CA GLY A 59 -12.91 36.59 -19.05
C GLY A 59 -11.88 35.93 -19.95
N PRO A 60 -11.34 34.72 -19.68
CA PRO A 60 -10.99 33.83 -20.76
C PRO A 60 -12.18 33.67 -21.71
N MET A 61 -12.05 34.19 -22.92
CA MET A 61 -13.08 34.17 -23.96
C MET A 61 -12.46 33.78 -25.30
N LYS A 62 -13.19 32.98 -26.09
CA LYS A 62 -12.85 32.64 -27.47
C LYS A 62 -14.06 32.78 -28.39
N ARG A 63 -13.78 32.98 -29.67
CA ARG A 63 -14.74 32.98 -30.78
C ARG A 63 -14.49 31.77 -31.67
N SER A 64 -15.54 31.29 -32.31
CA SER A 64 -15.51 30.37 -33.45
C SER A 64 -16.39 30.96 -34.55
N ASP A 65 -16.00 30.76 -35.81
CA ASP A 65 -16.73 31.22 -37.00
C ASP A 65 -17.25 30.03 -37.86
N ASP A 66 -17.06 28.80 -37.38
CA ASP A 66 -17.38 27.53 -38.08
C ASP A 66 -18.37 26.62 -37.32
N GLY A 67 -19.11 27.21 -36.37
CA GLY A 67 -20.06 26.52 -35.51
C GLY A 67 -19.39 25.75 -34.37
N GLY A 68 -18.23 26.19 -33.87
CA GLY A 68 -17.52 25.63 -32.72
C GLY A 68 -16.62 24.43 -33.03
N LYS A 69 -16.14 24.27 -34.27
CA LYS A 69 -15.22 23.20 -34.68
C LYS A 69 -13.77 23.62 -34.44
N THR A 70 -13.43 24.85 -34.84
CA THR A 70 -12.20 25.55 -34.46
C THR A 70 -12.51 26.76 -33.60
N TRP A 71 -11.55 27.19 -32.79
CA TRP A 71 -11.69 28.33 -31.88
C TRP A 71 -10.44 29.20 -31.95
N SER A 72 -10.63 30.51 -31.84
CA SER A 72 -9.58 31.52 -31.83
C SER A 72 -8.58 31.33 -30.69
N ASP A 73 -7.49 32.11 -30.72
CA ASP A 73 -6.78 32.47 -29.49
C ASP A 73 -7.69 33.28 -28.54
N LEU A 74 -7.20 33.55 -27.32
CA LEU A 74 -7.96 34.34 -26.35
C LEU A 74 -8.26 35.73 -26.91
N LEU A 75 -9.54 36.10 -26.91
CA LEU A 75 -9.96 37.44 -27.33
C LEU A 75 -9.52 38.49 -26.29
N PRO A 76 -9.20 39.72 -26.74
CA PRO A 76 -8.94 40.82 -25.82
C PRO A 76 -10.24 41.20 -25.08
N VAL A 77 -10.23 41.06 -23.76
CA VAL A 77 -11.27 41.56 -22.86
C VAL A 77 -10.71 42.69 -21.98
N PRO A 78 -11.54 43.66 -21.54
CA PRO A 78 -11.12 44.69 -20.60
C PRO A 78 -10.50 44.09 -19.33
N GLU A 79 -9.39 44.67 -18.86
CA GLU A 79 -8.58 44.07 -17.80
C GLU A 79 -9.36 43.76 -16.52
N ASN A 80 -10.35 44.59 -16.16
CA ASN A 80 -11.15 44.40 -14.95
C ASN A 80 -12.10 43.18 -14.98
N TRP A 81 -12.23 42.49 -16.12
CA TRP A 81 -12.98 41.24 -16.20
C TRP A 81 -12.38 40.16 -15.29
N LYS A 82 -11.03 40.10 -15.19
CA LYS A 82 -10.30 39.14 -14.35
C LYS A 82 -10.63 39.28 -12.86
N ASP A 83 -11.03 40.49 -12.44
CA ASP A 83 -11.33 40.84 -11.06
C ASP A 83 -12.77 40.43 -10.70
N THR A 84 -13.64 40.28 -11.69
CA THR A 84 -14.99 39.70 -11.52
C THR A 84 -14.96 38.18 -11.57
N ARG A 85 -15.96 37.56 -10.93
CA ARG A 85 -15.93 36.12 -10.63
C ARG A 85 -17.29 35.46 -10.70
N ASN A 86 -17.24 34.13 -10.62
CA ASN A 86 -18.37 33.20 -10.53
C ASN A 86 -19.24 33.13 -11.80
N CYS A 87 -19.04 32.04 -12.56
CA CYS A 87 -19.94 31.52 -13.61
C CYS A 87 -20.40 32.55 -14.65
N PRO A 88 -19.51 33.08 -15.51
CA PRO A 88 -19.89 34.05 -16.53
C PRO A 88 -20.98 33.48 -17.44
N ALA A 89 -22.13 34.15 -17.47
CA ALA A 89 -23.30 33.78 -18.23
C ALA A 89 -23.47 34.72 -19.43
N LEU A 90 -23.20 34.18 -20.62
CA LEU A 90 -23.27 34.88 -21.89
C LEU A 90 -24.69 34.79 -22.48
N TYR A 91 -25.24 35.94 -22.86
CA TYR A 91 -26.55 36.04 -23.52
C TYR A 91 -26.53 37.03 -24.67
N ARG A 92 -27.35 36.80 -25.70
CA ARG A 92 -27.75 37.82 -26.68
C ARG A 92 -29.13 38.33 -26.32
N LEU A 93 -29.23 39.57 -25.86
CA LEU A 93 -30.49 40.19 -25.47
C LEU A 93 -30.86 41.29 -26.47
N THR A 94 -32.15 41.47 -26.70
CA THR A 94 -32.69 42.49 -27.62
C THR A 94 -33.73 43.30 -26.86
N ASP A 95 -33.66 44.63 -26.95
CA ASP A 95 -34.67 45.51 -26.33
C ASP A 95 -35.94 45.63 -27.19
N PRO A 96 -37.05 46.17 -26.65
CA PRO A 96 -38.29 46.36 -27.41
C PRO A 96 -38.18 47.31 -28.62
N GLN A 97 -37.03 47.98 -28.79
CA GLN A 97 -36.71 48.84 -29.93
C GLN A 97 -35.87 48.10 -30.99
N GLY A 98 -35.55 46.82 -30.77
CA GLY A 98 -34.83 45.94 -31.69
C GLY A 98 -33.31 45.99 -31.56
N VAL A 99 -32.74 46.80 -30.65
CA VAL A 99 -31.29 46.89 -30.48
C VAL A 99 -30.81 45.65 -29.72
N SER A 100 -30.00 44.85 -30.40
CA SER A 100 -29.38 43.65 -29.85
C SER A 100 -28.03 43.95 -29.20
N ARG A 101 -27.72 43.26 -28.11
CA ARG A 101 -26.46 43.38 -27.35
C ARG A 101 -26.00 42.00 -26.92
N LEU A 102 -24.69 41.75 -26.89
CA LEU A 102 -24.15 40.60 -26.18
C LEU A 102 -23.85 41.03 -24.74
N PHE A 103 -24.25 40.24 -23.75
CA PHE A 103 -23.99 40.48 -22.34
C PHE A 103 -23.22 39.31 -21.73
N VAL A 104 -22.18 39.58 -20.95
CA VAL A 104 -21.62 38.62 -20.00
C VAL A 104 -21.97 39.10 -18.59
N PHE A 105 -22.80 38.32 -17.90
CA PHE A 105 -23.10 38.52 -16.48
C PHE A 105 -22.19 37.64 -15.62
N ALA A 106 -21.50 38.20 -14.64
CA ALA A 106 -20.68 37.49 -13.66
C ALA A 106 -21.28 37.67 -12.25
N GLY A 107 -21.21 36.65 -11.40
CA GLY A 107 -21.90 36.69 -10.10
C GLY A 107 -21.30 37.67 -9.08
N GLN A 108 -20.02 38.02 -9.19
CA GLN A 108 -19.30 38.78 -8.16
C GLN A 108 -18.32 39.81 -8.76
N GLY A 109 -18.20 40.97 -8.12
CA GLY A 109 -17.41 42.12 -8.59
C GLY A 109 -15.93 42.12 -8.15
N PRO A 110 -15.17 43.18 -8.53
CA PRO A 110 -13.73 43.29 -8.27
C PRO A 110 -13.33 43.13 -6.80
N GLY A 111 -12.26 42.37 -6.57
CA GLY A 111 -11.76 42.06 -5.22
C GLY A 111 -12.47 40.90 -4.51
N GLY A 112 -13.50 40.30 -5.13
CA GLY A 112 -14.23 39.17 -4.56
C GLY A 112 -13.33 37.99 -4.20
N THR A 113 -13.34 37.60 -2.92
CA THR A 113 -12.84 36.29 -2.49
C THR A 113 -13.82 35.18 -2.92
N ARG A 114 -13.47 33.90 -2.75
CA ARG A 114 -14.38 32.79 -3.11
C ARG A 114 -15.45 32.56 -2.03
N GLN A 115 -16.27 33.59 -1.77
CA GLN A 115 -17.21 33.71 -0.64
C GLN A 115 -16.51 33.74 0.74
N PRO A 116 -17.12 34.33 1.79
CA PRO A 116 -18.55 34.56 2.03
C PRO A 116 -19.15 35.85 1.43
N ASP A 117 -18.35 36.76 0.89
CA ASP A 117 -18.86 38.10 0.53
C ASP A 117 -19.81 38.06 -0.67
N ASN A 118 -21.02 38.60 -0.47
CA ASN A 118 -22.01 38.75 -1.54
C ASN A 118 -21.50 39.78 -2.55
N GLY A 119 -21.33 39.33 -3.80
CA GLY A 119 -21.23 40.25 -4.92
C GLY A 119 -22.63 40.65 -5.40
N THR A 120 -22.76 41.89 -5.84
CA THR A 120 -23.76 42.22 -6.84
C THR A 120 -23.40 41.52 -8.15
N MET A 121 -24.41 41.10 -8.91
CA MET A 121 -24.21 40.63 -10.26
C MET A 121 -23.57 41.77 -11.07
N ASN A 122 -22.42 41.48 -11.66
CA ASN A 122 -21.71 42.39 -12.53
C ASN A 122 -22.02 42.04 -13.97
N GLN A 123 -22.13 43.04 -14.85
CA GLN A 123 -22.37 42.86 -16.27
C GLN A 123 -21.37 43.66 -17.09
N SER A 124 -20.95 43.05 -18.20
CA SER A 124 -20.32 43.73 -19.32
C SER A 124 -21.19 43.47 -20.56
N TYR A 125 -21.21 44.42 -21.50
CA TYR A 125 -21.88 44.24 -22.77
C TYR A 125 -21.02 44.66 -23.96
N SER A 126 -21.41 44.14 -25.13
CA SER A 126 -20.91 44.49 -26.44
C SER A 126 -22.06 44.99 -27.32
N MET A 127 -21.78 46.04 -28.09
CA MET A 127 -22.69 46.64 -29.08
C MET A 127 -22.33 46.26 -30.53
N ASP A 128 -21.30 45.42 -30.74
CA ASP A 128 -20.67 45.18 -32.05
C ASP A 128 -20.49 43.69 -32.38
N ASP A 129 -21.36 42.85 -31.81
CA ASP A 129 -21.36 41.38 -31.86
C ASP A 129 -20.04 40.76 -31.33
N GLY A 130 -19.54 41.31 -30.21
CA GLY A 130 -18.47 40.70 -29.41
C GLY A 130 -17.05 41.03 -29.88
N LYS A 131 -16.84 42.15 -30.58
CA LYS A 131 -15.50 42.62 -30.98
C LYS A 131 -14.90 43.54 -29.93
N THR A 132 -15.71 44.40 -29.32
CA THR A 132 -15.36 45.22 -28.16
C THR A 132 -16.38 45.02 -27.04
N TRP A 133 -15.91 45.22 -25.80
CA TRP A 133 -16.68 44.96 -24.58
C TRP A 133 -16.47 46.10 -23.58
N THR A 134 -17.50 46.43 -22.79
CA THR A 134 -17.35 47.38 -21.69
C THR A 134 -16.53 46.77 -20.53
N PRO A 135 -15.88 47.57 -19.69
CA PRO A 135 -15.50 47.12 -18.35
C PRO A 135 -16.71 46.53 -17.62
N MET A 136 -16.48 45.54 -16.76
CA MET A 136 -17.51 45.00 -15.88
C MET A 136 -18.00 46.05 -14.88
N LYS A 137 -19.31 46.08 -14.62
CA LYS A 137 -19.96 46.97 -13.63
C LYS A 137 -21.10 46.27 -12.91
N SER A 138 -21.38 46.67 -11.67
CA SER A 138 -22.58 46.24 -10.92
C SER A 138 -23.87 46.53 -11.68
N ASN A 139 -24.86 45.64 -11.57
CA ASN A 139 -26.27 45.93 -11.86
C ASN A 139 -27.17 45.89 -10.59
N ASP A 140 -26.52 45.84 -9.43
CA ASP A 140 -27.09 45.88 -8.08
C ASP A 140 -28.05 44.74 -7.69
N LEU A 141 -28.31 43.78 -8.57
CA LEU A 141 -28.93 42.52 -8.20
C LEU A 141 -27.93 41.65 -7.42
N ASN A 142 -28.11 41.55 -6.11
CA ASN A 142 -27.48 40.50 -5.30
C ASN A 142 -27.84 39.12 -5.89
N CYS A 143 -26.86 38.25 -6.11
CA CYS A 143 -27.10 36.94 -6.70
C CYS A 143 -26.17 35.86 -6.14
N VAL A 144 -26.61 34.59 -6.15
CA VAL A 144 -25.72 33.44 -5.94
C VAL A 144 -25.17 32.94 -7.27
N MET A 145 -26.03 32.93 -8.30
CA MET A 145 -25.65 32.74 -9.69
C MET A 145 -26.07 33.98 -10.49
N PRO A 146 -25.23 34.46 -11.45
CA PRO A 146 -25.74 35.32 -12.51
C PRO A 146 -26.81 34.56 -13.31
N PHE A 147 -27.62 35.29 -14.09
CA PHE A 147 -28.86 34.76 -14.68
C PHE A 147 -28.73 33.34 -15.24
N CYS A 148 -29.58 32.46 -14.74
CA CYS A 148 -29.56 31.02 -15.05
C CYS A 148 -30.30 30.73 -16.35
N THR A 149 -31.40 31.46 -16.56
CA THR A 149 -32.05 31.67 -17.86
C THR A 149 -32.46 33.12 -17.97
N ILE A 150 -32.35 33.71 -19.16
CA ILE A 150 -33.10 34.91 -19.52
C ILE A 150 -34.05 34.54 -20.66
N MET A 151 -35.35 34.66 -20.41
CA MET A 151 -36.39 34.30 -21.38
C MET A 151 -37.15 35.55 -21.85
N PRO A 152 -37.22 35.83 -23.16
CA PRO A 152 -38.13 36.83 -23.69
C PRO A 152 -39.59 36.37 -23.53
N VAL A 153 -40.41 37.27 -23.02
CA VAL A 153 -41.83 37.06 -22.72
C VAL A 153 -42.68 38.23 -23.22
N ASP A 154 -43.99 38.03 -23.27
CA ASP A 154 -44.97 39.00 -23.83
C ASP A 154 -44.61 39.43 -25.27
N GLY A 155 -44.08 38.50 -26.07
CA GLY A 155 -43.57 38.76 -27.43
C GLY A 155 -42.23 39.51 -27.47
N GLY A 156 -41.40 39.40 -26.43
CA GLY A 156 -40.09 40.05 -26.34
C GLY A 156 -40.12 41.49 -25.80
N LYS A 157 -41.30 42.00 -25.43
CA LYS A 157 -41.47 43.34 -24.80
C LYS A 157 -40.90 43.41 -23.39
N ARG A 158 -40.69 42.25 -22.76
CA ARG A 158 -40.16 42.07 -21.41
C ARG A 158 -39.26 40.85 -21.39
N LEU A 159 -38.18 40.92 -20.63
CA LEU A 159 -37.32 39.79 -20.31
C LEU A 159 -37.62 39.35 -18.88
N ILE A 160 -37.78 38.05 -18.66
CA ILE A 160 -37.71 37.47 -17.32
C ILE A 160 -36.35 36.80 -17.15
N GLY A 161 -35.53 37.38 -16.28
CA GLY A 161 -34.26 36.82 -15.85
C GLY A 161 -34.53 35.94 -14.64
N LEU A 162 -34.52 34.62 -14.85
CA LEU A 162 -34.62 33.67 -13.75
C LEU A 162 -33.23 33.32 -13.24
N SER A 163 -33.09 33.37 -11.92
CA SER A 163 -31.91 32.88 -11.22
C SER A 163 -32.31 32.31 -9.86
N ASN A 164 -31.30 32.07 -9.05
CA ASN A 164 -31.43 31.63 -7.68
C ASN A 164 -30.70 32.63 -6.76
N ILE A 165 -31.43 33.16 -5.79
CA ILE A 165 -30.86 33.98 -4.70
C ILE A 165 -31.12 33.33 -3.37
N ARG A 166 -30.33 33.73 -2.36
CA ARG A 166 -30.60 33.38 -0.97
C ARG A 166 -31.94 33.99 -0.57
N ARG A 167 -32.77 33.19 0.10
CA ARG A 167 -34.09 33.57 0.61
C ARG A 167 -33.93 34.87 1.43
N PRO A 168 -34.78 35.90 1.26
CA PRO A 168 -34.49 37.24 1.79
C PRO A 168 -34.16 37.31 3.29
N GLY A 169 -32.94 37.74 3.58
CA GLY A 169 -32.31 37.77 4.90
C GLY A 169 -31.17 36.75 5.05
N GLU A 170 -31.13 35.69 4.22
CA GLU A 170 -30.16 34.61 4.35
C GLU A 170 -28.77 34.96 3.81
N THR A 171 -27.78 34.94 4.71
CA THR A 171 -26.44 35.48 4.47
C THR A 171 -25.43 34.44 4.00
N LYS A 172 -25.74 33.13 4.02
CA LYS A 172 -24.83 32.10 3.49
C LYS A 172 -25.58 30.89 2.89
N ASP A 173 -24.84 30.07 2.13
CA ASP A 173 -25.36 29.22 1.04
C ASP A 173 -25.52 27.71 1.38
N THR A 174 -25.93 27.35 2.60
CA THR A 174 -26.09 25.91 2.90
C THR A 174 -27.43 25.41 2.50
N LYS A 175 -28.52 26.14 2.80
CA LYS A 175 -29.90 25.80 2.44
C LYS A 175 -30.81 26.94 2.02
N SER A 176 -30.19 27.91 1.37
CA SER A 176 -30.93 29.05 0.90
C SER A 176 -30.50 29.36 -0.52
N ASN A 177 -31.18 28.74 -1.48
CA ASN A 177 -31.76 29.52 -2.56
C ASN A 177 -33.23 29.17 -2.77
N ILE A 178 -33.91 30.16 -3.30
CA ILE A 178 -35.25 30.12 -3.88
C ILE A 178 -35.11 30.45 -5.37
N ILE A 179 -36.05 29.98 -6.20
CA ILE A 179 -36.13 30.46 -7.59
C ILE A 179 -36.70 31.86 -7.56
N THR A 180 -35.98 32.79 -8.17
CA THR A 180 -36.42 34.17 -8.31
C THR A 180 -36.38 34.65 -9.74
N GLN A 181 -37.38 35.45 -10.07
CA GLN A 181 -37.54 36.16 -11.32
C GLN A 181 -37.24 37.64 -11.07
N SER A 182 -36.31 38.19 -11.84
CA SER A 182 -36.19 39.62 -12.06
C SER A 182 -36.69 39.94 -13.47
N GLU A 183 -37.14 41.17 -13.69
CA GLU A 183 -37.77 41.58 -14.95
C GLU A 183 -37.07 42.81 -15.52
N SER A 184 -36.81 42.80 -16.83
CA SER A 184 -36.24 43.92 -17.56
C SER A 184 -37.13 44.30 -18.74
N THR A 185 -37.24 45.60 -19.01
CA THR A 185 -37.98 46.18 -20.14
C THR A 185 -37.09 46.99 -21.08
N ASP A 186 -35.78 46.98 -20.86
CA ASP A 186 -34.77 47.76 -21.61
C ASP A 186 -33.71 46.89 -22.32
N GLY A 187 -34.03 45.61 -22.51
CA GLY A 187 -33.11 44.63 -23.13
C GLY A 187 -32.02 44.11 -22.20
N GLY A 188 -32.18 44.24 -20.88
CA GLY A 188 -31.29 43.68 -19.87
C GLY A 188 -30.20 44.64 -19.37
N LEU A 189 -30.34 45.94 -19.62
CA LEU A 189 -29.44 46.97 -19.07
C LEU A 189 -29.75 47.22 -17.59
N THR A 190 -31.03 47.33 -17.24
CA THR A 190 -31.53 47.43 -15.87
C THR A 190 -32.56 46.34 -15.57
N TRP A 191 -32.72 46.03 -14.28
CA TRP A 191 -33.45 44.86 -13.80
C TRP A 191 -34.21 45.20 -12.52
N SER A 192 -35.45 44.71 -12.40
CA SER A 192 -36.29 44.92 -11.22
C SER A 192 -35.86 44.05 -10.02
N PRO A 193 -36.20 44.43 -8.77
CA PRO A 193 -35.92 43.60 -7.60
C PRO A 193 -36.52 42.19 -7.72
N TRP A 194 -35.82 41.21 -7.16
CA TRP A 194 -36.17 39.79 -7.25
C TRP A 194 -37.55 39.47 -6.66
N ARG A 195 -38.40 38.83 -7.48
CA ARG A 195 -39.67 38.21 -7.10
C ARG A 195 -39.49 36.71 -6.90
N VAL A 196 -40.02 36.16 -5.80
CA VAL A 196 -40.01 34.71 -5.52
C VAL A 196 -40.99 33.98 -6.45
N LEU A 197 -40.53 32.88 -7.05
CA LEU A 197 -41.38 31.95 -7.82
C LEU A 197 -41.58 30.63 -7.08
N VAL A 198 -40.48 30.04 -6.61
CA VAL A 198 -40.49 28.75 -5.92
C VAL A 198 -39.64 28.84 -4.67
N ASP A 199 -40.31 28.67 -3.55
CA ASP A 199 -39.70 28.32 -2.27
C ASP A 199 -40.34 27.00 -1.84
N LEU A 200 -39.59 25.91 -1.96
CA LEU A 200 -40.05 24.60 -1.49
C LEU A 200 -39.84 24.42 0.03
N GLY A 201 -39.32 25.45 0.72
CA GLY A 201 -38.89 25.46 2.11
C GLY A 201 -37.63 24.61 2.33
N ASP A 202 -37.75 23.36 1.92
CA ASP A 202 -36.96 22.22 2.32
C ASP A 202 -36.31 21.49 1.12
N LEU A 203 -36.47 22.03 -0.09
CA LEU A 203 -35.76 21.71 -1.32
C LEU A 203 -35.25 23.04 -1.92
N LYS A 204 -34.09 23.11 -2.60
CA LYS A 204 -33.57 24.37 -3.21
C LYS A 204 -33.87 24.25 -4.66
N PRO A 205 -35.02 24.77 -5.10
CA PRO A 205 -35.20 24.95 -6.50
C PRO A 205 -34.13 25.97 -6.93
N CYS A 206 -33.21 25.53 -7.77
CA CYS A 206 -32.00 26.27 -8.12
C CYS A 206 -31.77 26.23 -9.62
N GLU A 207 -30.85 27.09 -10.06
CA GLU A 207 -30.27 27.11 -11.40
C GLU A 207 -31.29 26.87 -12.53
N PRO A 208 -32.39 27.65 -12.56
CA PRO A 208 -33.56 27.37 -13.38
C PRO A 208 -33.26 27.42 -14.87
N GLU A 209 -33.78 26.43 -15.57
CA GLU A 209 -33.79 26.35 -17.03
C GLU A 209 -35.21 26.48 -17.55
N VAL A 210 -35.53 27.58 -18.22
CA VAL A 210 -36.88 27.78 -18.78
C VAL A 210 -36.89 27.39 -20.25
N VAL A 211 -37.71 26.39 -20.59
CA VAL A 211 -38.02 26.01 -21.98
C VAL A 211 -39.50 26.28 -22.26
N ARG A 212 -39.78 26.93 -23.40
CA ARG A 212 -41.15 27.19 -23.87
C ARG A 212 -41.72 25.93 -24.53
N SER A 213 -43.02 25.68 -24.41
CA SER A 213 -43.69 24.55 -25.09
C SER A 213 -43.58 24.67 -26.62
N PRO A 214 -43.68 23.55 -27.37
CA PRO A 214 -43.64 23.58 -28.84
C PRO A 214 -44.74 24.44 -29.48
N ASP A 215 -45.88 24.59 -28.80
CA ASP A 215 -47.01 25.44 -29.22
C ASP A 215 -46.91 26.90 -28.76
N GLY A 216 -45.83 27.25 -28.06
CA GLY A 216 -45.52 28.59 -27.55
C GLY A 216 -46.24 29.01 -26.26
N LYS A 217 -47.32 28.31 -25.84
CA LYS A 217 -48.27 28.81 -24.82
C LYS A 217 -47.85 28.60 -23.37
N GLN A 218 -46.94 27.67 -23.11
CA GLN A 218 -46.50 27.33 -21.76
C GLN A 218 -45.00 27.59 -21.59
N LEU A 219 -44.58 27.97 -20.39
CA LEU A 219 -43.18 27.95 -19.96
C LEU A 219 -42.99 26.83 -18.95
N LEU A 220 -42.13 25.86 -19.26
CA LEU A 220 -41.67 24.82 -18.35
C LEU A 220 -40.35 25.28 -17.74
N CYS A 221 -40.34 25.58 -16.45
CA CYS A 221 -39.08 25.78 -15.72
C CYS A 221 -38.61 24.43 -15.21
N LEU A 222 -37.60 23.85 -15.87
CA LEU A 222 -36.83 22.74 -15.34
C LEU A 222 -35.98 23.29 -14.19
N ILE A 223 -36.07 22.65 -13.04
CA ILE A 223 -35.43 23.09 -11.82
C ILE A 223 -34.42 22.03 -11.43
N ARG A 224 -33.14 22.42 -11.37
CA ARG A 224 -32.15 21.72 -10.56
C ARG A 224 -32.69 21.80 -9.14
N GLU A 225 -33.38 20.75 -8.73
CA GLU A 225 -33.62 20.46 -7.33
C GLU A 225 -32.22 20.26 -6.82
N ASN A 226 -31.64 21.31 -6.23
CA ASN A 226 -30.29 21.28 -5.72
C ASN A 226 -30.23 20.15 -4.67
N ILE A 227 -29.12 19.94 -3.95
CA ILE A 227 -28.80 19.31 -2.62
C ILE A 227 -28.45 17.84 -1.87
N ARG A 228 -28.62 16.44 -1.91
CA ARG A 228 -29.35 15.21 -2.50
C ARG A 228 -30.41 14.54 -1.62
N SER A 229 -31.65 14.45 -2.11
CA SER A 229 -32.60 13.36 -1.77
C SER A 229 -33.87 13.20 -2.66
N HIS A 230 -34.38 14.22 -3.36
CA HIS A 230 -35.62 14.09 -4.16
C HIS A 230 -35.34 14.12 -5.68
N ASP A 231 -36.41 13.94 -6.45
CA ASP A 231 -36.44 14.08 -7.91
C ASP A 231 -36.16 15.53 -8.32
N SER A 232 -35.52 15.74 -9.47
CA SER A 232 -35.44 17.10 -10.03
C SER A 232 -36.83 17.64 -10.36
N HIS A 233 -37.08 18.94 -10.22
CA HIS A 233 -38.45 19.49 -10.23
C HIS A 233 -38.78 20.25 -11.52
N TYR A 234 -40.07 20.52 -11.72
CA TYR A 234 -40.55 21.52 -12.65
C TYR A 234 -41.78 22.28 -12.15
N ILE A 235 -41.98 23.47 -12.73
CA ILE A 235 -43.21 24.26 -12.66
C ILE A 235 -43.61 24.73 -14.05
N ILE A 236 -44.90 24.97 -14.27
CA ILE A 236 -45.43 25.46 -15.55
C ILE A 236 -46.10 26.82 -15.36
N SER A 237 -45.73 27.82 -16.15
CA SER A 237 -46.53 29.04 -16.34
C SER A 237 -47.33 28.94 -17.64
N ASN A 238 -48.58 29.39 -17.61
CA ASN A 238 -49.47 29.48 -18.77
C ASN A 238 -49.71 30.95 -19.21
N ASP A 239 -48.97 31.90 -18.65
CA ASP A 239 -49.29 33.34 -18.70
C ASP A 239 -48.04 34.25 -18.79
N GLU A 240 -47.02 33.78 -19.51
CA GLU A 240 -45.76 34.50 -19.76
C GLU A 240 -44.96 34.79 -18.46
N GLY A 241 -44.93 33.80 -17.57
CA GLY A 241 -44.16 33.82 -16.33
C GLY A 241 -44.76 34.71 -15.24
N ARG A 242 -46.05 35.06 -15.31
CA ARG A 242 -46.72 35.85 -14.25
C ARG A 242 -47.07 34.95 -13.08
N ASN A 243 -47.81 33.88 -13.31
CA ASN A 243 -48.10 32.84 -12.33
C ASN A 243 -47.44 31.52 -12.78
N TRP A 244 -47.14 30.67 -11.81
CA TRP A 244 -46.53 29.36 -12.02
C TRP A 244 -47.31 28.31 -11.24
N SER A 245 -47.37 27.08 -11.75
CA SER A 245 -48.09 25.97 -11.14
C SER A 245 -47.46 25.50 -9.85
N ASP A 246 -48.20 24.65 -9.11
CA ASP A 246 -47.60 23.75 -8.14
C ASP A 246 -46.43 22.96 -8.75
N VAL A 247 -45.47 22.62 -7.88
CA VAL A 247 -44.23 21.96 -8.26
C VAL A 247 -44.44 20.46 -8.48
N LYS A 248 -43.82 19.90 -9.52
CA LYS A 248 -43.92 18.48 -9.90
C LYS A 248 -42.55 17.85 -10.13
N SER A 249 -42.44 16.54 -9.99
CA SER A 249 -41.21 15.78 -10.28
C SER A 249 -40.98 15.60 -11.78
N LEU A 250 -39.74 15.77 -12.22
CA LEU A 250 -39.24 15.37 -13.54
C LEU A 250 -39.11 13.84 -13.63
N PRO A 251 -39.18 13.25 -14.84
CA PRO A 251 -38.86 11.84 -15.05
C PRO A 251 -37.44 11.47 -14.56
N PRO A 252 -37.21 10.27 -14.00
CA PRO A 252 -35.91 9.78 -13.52
C PRO A 252 -34.70 9.98 -14.45
N GLY A 253 -34.92 9.99 -15.76
CA GLY A 253 -33.93 10.26 -16.80
C GLY A 253 -33.42 11.70 -16.80
N LEU A 254 -34.21 12.67 -16.34
CA LEU A 254 -33.88 14.10 -16.26
C LEU A 254 -33.39 14.56 -14.88
N HIS A 255 -33.23 13.64 -13.92
CA HIS A 255 -32.71 13.97 -12.58
C HIS A 255 -31.24 14.42 -12.69
N GLY A 256 -31.00 15.70 -12.43
CA GLY A 256 -29.90 16.41 -13.08
C GLY A 256 -29.52 17.77 -12.49
N ASP A 257 -28.34 18.22 -12.89
CA ASP A 257 -27.77 19.50 -12.48
C ASP A 257 -27.55 20.44 -13.67
N ARG A 258 -28.00 21.69 -13.48
CA ARG A 258 -27.79 22.83 -14.39
C ARG A 258 -28.22 22.49 -15.82
N HIS A 259 -29.50 22.15 -15.97
CA HIS A 259 -30.10 21.84 -17.25
C HIS A 259 -29.88 22.98 -18.26
N LYS A 260 -29.64 22.61 -19.52
CA LYS A 260 -29.75 23.47 -20.70
C LYS A 260 -30.53 22.73 -21.77
N ALA A 261 -31.63 23.31 -22.21
CA ALA A 261 -32.67 22.67 -22.98
C ALA A 261 -32.82 23.36 -24.35
N GLN A 262 -32.71 22.57 -25.42
CA GLN A 262 -32.87 23.06 -26.80
C GLN A 262 -33.70 22.06 -27.60
N TYR A 263 -34.51 22.55 -28.53
CA TYR A 263 -35.24 21.70 -29.46
C TYR A 263 -34.36 21.28 -30.64
N ALA A 264 -34.43 20.01 -31.01
CA ALA A 264 -33.95 19.51 -32.28
C ALA A 264 -34.90 19.91 -33.43
N PRO A 265 -34.43 19.97 -34.69
CA PRO A 265 -35.28 20.27 -35.84
C PRO A 265 -36.45 19.29 -36.08
N ASP A 266 -36.45 18.12 -35.44
CA ASP A 266 -37.53 17.11 -35.48
C ASP A 266 -38.55 17.26 -34.33
N GLY A 267 -38.45 18.35 -33.56
CA GLY A 267 -39.34 18.66 -32.43
C GLY A 267 -39.04 17.89 -31.14
N ARG A 268 -38.00 17.04 -31.09
CA ARG A 268 -37.54 16.46 -29.83
C ARG A 268 -36.85 17.51 -28.96
N LEU A 269 -37.01 17.36 -27.65
CA LEU A 269 -36.32 18.17 -26.66
C LEU A 269 -35.04 17.46 -26.24
N VAL A 270 -33.91 18.15 -26.39
CA VAL A 270 -32.61 17.70 -25.90
C VAL A 270 -32.24 18.56 -24.70
N VAL A 271 -32.05 17.91 -23.55
CA VAL A 271 -31.64 18.59 -22.33
C VAL A 271 -30.25 18.10 -21.96
N THR A 272 -29.26 18.98 -21.96
CA THR A 272 -27.94 18.69 -21.40
C THR A 272 -27.85 19.11 -19.95
N PHE A 273 -27.20 18.29 -19.15
CA PHE A 273 -27.05 18.47 -17.71
C PHE A 273 -25.94 17.55 -17.24
N ARG A 274 -25.52 17.72 -15.99
CA ARG A 274 -24.77 16.67 -15.29
C ARG A 274 -25.80 15.62 -14.78
N ASP A 275 -25.67 14.35 -15.18
CA ASP A 275 -26.57 13.20 -14.90
C ASP A 275 -26.28 12.44 -13.63
N MET A 276 -27.37 12.07 -12.96
CA MET A 276 -27.40 12.23 -11.53
C MET A 276 -28.56 11.56 -10.79
N GLY A 277 -29.53 10.97 -11.50
CA GLY A 277 -30.53 10.07 -10.91
C GLY A 277 -29.86 8.96 -10.10
N ALA A 278 -30.42 8.61 -8.94
CA ALA A 278 -29.70 7.82 -7.93
C ALA A 278 -29.28 6.41 -8.42
N LYS A 279 -30.06 5.79 -9.31
CA LYS A 279 -29.77 4.49 -9.95
C LYS A 279 -29.10 4.62 -11.34
N SER A 280 -28.87 5.84 -11.84
CA SER A 280 -28.46 6.07 -13.22
C SER A 280 -27.08 5.46 -13.52
N PRO A 281 -26.91 4.68 -14.60
CA PRO A 281 -25.60 4.11 -14.98
C PRO A 281 -24.60 5.18 -15.47
N THR A 282 -25.06 6.41 -15.67
CA THR A 282 -24.25 7.57 -16.09
C THR A 282 -24.12 8.62 -14.98
N ARG A 283 -24.45 8.25 -13.74
CA ARG A 283 -24.34 9.09 -12.55
C ARG A 283 -22.90 9.59 -12.40
N ASN A 284 -22.75 10.91 -12.28
CA ASN A 284 -21.56 11.74 -12.08
C ASN A 284 -21.05 12.41 -13.37
N HIS A 285 -21.77 12.29 -14.49
CA HIS A 285 -21.23 12.56 -15.82
C HIS A 285 -22.01 13.70 -16.49
N PHE A 286 -21.41 14.38 -17.46
CA PHE A 286 -22.12 15.30 -18.33
C PHE A 286 -22.82 14.54 -19.46
N VAL A 287 -24.11 14.79 -19.67
CA VAL A 287 -24.96 14.05 -20.60
C VAL A 287 -25.88 14.95 -21.41
N ALA A 288 -26.54 14.36 -22.40
CA ALA A 288 -27.85 14.76 -22.88
C ALA A 288 -28.92 13.71 -22.51
N TRP A 289 -30.14 14.15 -22.23
CA TRP A 289 -31.38 13.37 -22.34
C TRP A 289 -32.08 13.77 -23.63
N VAL A 290 -32.67 12.80 -24.32
CA VAL A 290 -33.43 12.98 -25.56
C VAL A 290 -34.84 12.44 -25.34
N GLY A 291 -35.85 13.27 -25.60
CA GLY A 291 -37.26 12.93 -25.45
C GLY A 291 -38.14 14.06 -25.96
N ARG A 292 -39.33 14.24 -25.37
CA ARG A 292 -40.30 15.27 -25.77
C ARG A 292 -40.80 16.10 -24.58
N TYR A 293 -41.37 17.27 -24.86
CA TYR A 293 -41.93 18.15 -23.83
C TYR A 293 -43.08 17.46 -23.07
N GLU A 294 -43.86 16.66 -23.79
CA GLU A 294 -45.01 15.90 -23.29
C GLU A 294 -44.58 14.68 -22.48
N ASP A 295 -43.39 14.11 -22.73
CA ASP A 295 -42.82 13.04 -21.89
C ASP A 295 -42.62 13.54 -20.46
N ILE A 296 -42.14 14.77 -20.29
CA ILE A 296 -41.94 15.42 -18.99
C ILE A 296 -43.28 15.62 -18.26
N GLN A 297 -44.29 16.11 -18.98
CA GLN A 297 -45.63 16.34 -18.40
C GLN A 297 -46.37 15.06 -18.03
N SER A 298 -46.08 13.95 -18.72
CA SER A 298 -46.69 12.63 -18.49
C SER A 298 -45.88 11.70 -17.58
N GLY A 299 -44.65 12.07 -17.19
CA GLY A 299 -43.76 11.25 -16.36
C GLY A 299 -43.04 10.13 -17.13
N LYS A 300 -43.04 10.15 -18.47
CA LYS A 300 -42.35 9.18 -19.32
C LYS A 300 -40.86 9.52 -19.41
N ASP A 301 -40.00 8.50 -19.36
CA ASP A 301 -38.57 8.71 -19.11
C ASP A 301 -37.71 9.11 -20.33
N GLY A 302 -38.36 9.57 -21.41
CA GLY A 302 -37.74 10.00 -22.67
C GLY A 302 -37.66 8.91 -23.75
N GLU A 303 -36.75 9.11 -24.70
CA GLU A 303 -36.38 8.15 -25.75
C GLU A 303 -35.04 7.47 -25.40
N TYR A 304 -33.98 8.24 -25.06
CA TYR A 304 -32.67 7.72 -24.59
C TYR A 304 -31.81 8.80 -23.91
N LYS A 305 -30.71 8.39 -23.25
CA LYS A 305 -29.66 9.30 -22.74
C LYS A 305 -28.33 9.07 -23.45
N ILE A 306 -27.56 10.15 -23.59
CA ILE A 306 -26.24 10.19 -24.24
C ILE A 306 -25.22 10.69 -23.22
N LYS A 307 -24.29 9.85 -22.81
CA LYS A 307 -23.16 10.27 -21.96
C LYS A 307 -22.11 10.97 -22.80
N LEU A 308 -22.01 12.30 -22.63
CA LEU A 308 -21.17 13.18 -23.44
C LEU A 308 -19.73 13.23 -22.89
N LEU A 309 -19.56 13.39 -21.56
CA LEU A 309 -18.25 13.41 -20.84
C LEU A 309 -18.43 12.81 -19.40
N HIS A 310 -17.45 12.09 -18.81
CA HIS A 310 -17.53 11.26 -17.55
C HIS A 310 -16.70 11.93 -16.38
N SER A 311 -16.13 11.43 -15.24
CA SER A 311 -15.86 10.15 -14.50
C SER A 311 -14.89 10.24 -13.28
N TYR A 312 -13.60 10.47 -13.52
CA TYR A 312 -12.45 10.60 -12.62
C TYR A 312 -11.89 12.05 -12.48
N ALA A 313 -12.62 13.03 -11.91
CA ALA A 313 -12.54 13.29 -10.46
C ALA A 313 -13.87 13.63 -9.73
N ARG A 314 -14.98 12.97 -10.08
CA ARG A 314 -16.32 13.09 -9.44
C ARG A 314 -17.04 14.43 -9.69
N SER A 315 -18.32 14.57 -9.38
CA SER A 315 -19.25 15.20 -10.35
C SER A 315 -19.24 16.73 -10.57
N ASP A 316 -18.13 17.46 -10.51
CA ASP A 316 -18.05 18.83 -11.05
C ASP A 316 -17.69 18.78 -12.54
N CYS A 317 -18.75 18.99 -13.30
CA CYS A 317 -18.89 18.93 -14.74
C CYS A 317 -20.31 19.46 -15.03
N GLY A 318 -20.68 19.64 -16.29
CA GLY A 318 -21.87 20.45 -16.58
C GLY A 318 -21.53 21.93 -16.39
N TYR A 319 -22.47 22.70 -15.84
CA TYR A 319 -22.66 24.09 -16.29
C TYR A 319 -22.57 24.18 -17.81
N PRO A 320 -23.46 23.48 -18.54
CA PRO A 320 -23.49 23.52 -19.99
C PRO A 320 -23.69 24.94 -20.54
N GLY A 321 -23.08 25.17 -21.70
CA GLY A 321 -23.75 25.82 -22.80
C GLY A 321 -24.25 24.77 -23.81
N LEU A 322 -25.37 25.03 -24.48
CA LEU A 322 -25.96 24.13 -25.47
C LEU A 322 -26.49 24.93 -26.65
N GLU A 323 -25.78 24.85 -27.77
CA GLU A 323 -26.20 25.46 -29.03
C GLU A 323 -26.68 24.38 -30.03
N VAL A 324 -27.58 24.78 -30.94
CA VAL A 324 -28.02 23.95 -32.08
C VAL A 324 -27.72 24.72 -33.37
N LEU A 325 -26.89 24.14 -34.23
CA LEU A 325 -26.56 24.74 -35.53
C LEU A 325 -27.70 24.53 -36.55
N PRO A 326 -27.77 25.31 -37.64
CA PRO A 326 -28.80 25.17 -38.67
C PRO A 326 -28.87 23.80 -39.37
N ASP A 327 -27.81 22.99 -39.28
CA ASP A 327 -27.78 21.60 -39.77
C ASP A 327 -28.32 20.56 -38.75
N GLY A 328 -28.75 21.02 -37.57
CA GLY A 328 -29.22 20.19 -36.46
C GLY A 328 -28.13 19.67 -35.53
N THR A 329 -26.86 20.04 -35.72
CA THR A 329 -25.76 19.64 -34.83
C THR A 329 -25.89 20.32 -33.47
N PHE A 330 -25.92 19.52 -32.40
CA PHE A 330 -25.79 19.98 -31.03
C PHE A 330 -24.31 20.20 -30.69
N VAL A 331 -24.01 21.34 -30.05
CA VAL A 331 -22.68 21.68 -29.52
C VAL A 331 -22.82 21.88 -28.02
N ALA A 332 -22.58 20.81 -27.26
CA ALA A 332 -22.74 20.76 -25.81
C ALA A 332 -21.41 21.04 -25.11
N THR A 333 -21.27 22.22 -24.51
CA THR A 333 -19.98 22.74 -23.99
C THR A 333 -19.95 22.78 -22.47
N THR A 334 -18.89 22.23 -21.86
CA THR A 334 -18.75 22.11 -20.41
C THR A 334 -17.27 22.22 -20.00
N TYR A 335 -17.00 22.23 -18.69
CA TYR A 335 -15.68 21.95 -18.12
C TYR A 335 -15.69 20.58 -17.45
N VAL A 336 -14.49 20.07 -17.10
CA VAL A 336 -13.94 18.92 -17.83
C VAL A 336 -12.53 18.55 -17.36
N LYS A 337 -12.26 17.85 -16.23
CA LYS A 337 -10.96 17.16 -16.09
C LYS A 337 -10.90 16.09 -17.17
N TYR A 338 -10.34 16.45 -18.30
CA TYR A 338 -10.59 15.73 -19.54
C TYR A 338 -9.78 14.44 -19.65
N ARG A 339 -8.62 14.39 -18.98
CA ARG A 339 -7.75 13.21 -18.94
C ARG A 339 -7.23 12.94 -17.52
N GLU A 340 -6.79 11.71 -17.31
CA GLU A 340 -6.07 11.30 -16.11
C GLU A 340 -4.59 11.68 -16.29
N GLY A 341 -3.93 12.05 -15.20
CA GLY A 341 -2.68 12.81 -15.25
C GLY A 341 -2.73 14.02 -14.32
N PRO A 342 -1.63 14.78 -14.21
CA PRO A 342 -1.53 15.96 -13.34
C PRO A 342 -2.41 17.14 -13.80
N GLU A 343 -2.88 17.14 -15.06
CA GLU A 343 -3.63 18.23 -15.69
C GLU A 343 -4.97 18.51 -14.99
N LYS A 344 -5.28 19.79 -14.78
CA LYS A 344 -6.56 20.27 -14.27
C LYS A 344 -7.59 20.37 -15.40
N HIS A 345 -8.68 21.07 -15.12
CA HIS A 345 -9.87 21.10 -15.96
C HIS A 345 -9.65 21.85 -17.26
N SER A 346 -10.27 21.33 -18.30
CA SER A 346 -10.34 21.87 -19.66
C SER A 346 -11.78 22.29 -19.93
N VAL A 347 -11.99 23.29 -20.79
CA VAL A 347 -13.30 23.55 -21.40
C VAL A 347 -13.36 22.78 -22.71
N VAL A 348 -14.41 21.96 -22.86
CA VAL A 348 -14.55 20.96 -23.92
C VAL A 348 -16.00 20.97 -24.44
N SER A 349 -16.17 20.95 -25.76
CA SER A 349 -17.47 20.76 -26.41
C SER A 349 -17.59 19.36 -27.00
N THR A 350 -18.69 18.66 -26.70
CA THR A 350 -19.07 17.42 -27.41
C THR A 350 -20.05 17.77 -28.54
N ARG A 351 -19.74 17.33 -29.77
CA ARG A 351 -20.55 17.53 -30.97
C ARG A 351 -21.33 16.27 -31.35
N PHE A 352 -22.64 16.38 -31.57
CA PHE A 352 -23.45 15.25 -32.01
C PHE A 352 -24.70 15.69 -32.80
N LEU A 353 -25.14 14.84 -33.72
CA LEU A 353 -26.44 14.93 -34.38
C LEU A 353 -27.38 13.87 -33.81
N LEU A 354 -28.66 14.20 -33.56
CA LEU A 354 -29.61 13.19 -33.09
C LEU A 354 -29.74 12.01 -34.07
N LYS A 355 -29.68 12.26 -35.38
CA LYS A 355 -29.66 11.21 -36.40
C LYS A 355 -28.48 10.22 -36.24
N GLU A 356 -27.33 10.69 -35.78
CA GLU A 356 -26.20 9.80 -35.46
C GLU A 356 -26.47 9.02 -34.19
N THR A 357 -26.98 9.65 -33.13
CA THR A 357 -27.26 8.96 -31.87
C THR A 357 -28.45 8.01 -31.96
N ASP A 358 -29.43 8.27 -32.81
CA ASP A 358 -30.52 7.35 -33.18
C ASP A 358 -29.97 6.12 -33.94
N ALA A 359 -28.98 6.32 -34.80
CA ALA A 359 -28.31 5.24 -35.53
C ALA A 359 -27.31 4.49 -34.65
N MET A 360 -26.76 5.14 -33.62
CA MET A 360 -25.96 4.52 -32.59
C MET A 360 -26.83 3.72 -31.62
N GLU A 361 -27.97 4.22 -31.16
CA GLU A 361 -28.95 3.49 -30.33
C GLU A 361 -29.32 2.15 -30.96
N LYS A 362 -29.69 2.18 -32.25
CA LYS A 362 -29.94 1.00 -33.11
C LYS A 362 -28.70 0.15 -33.39
N LYS A 363 -27.51 0.59 -32.96
CA LYS A 363 -26.21 -0.10 -32.98
C LYS A 363 -25.63 -0.42 -31.60
N VAL A 364 -26.15 0.03 -30.43
CA VAL A 364 -25.55 -0.22 -29.08
C VAL A 364 -25.80 -1.65 -28.55
N ILE A 365 -25.90 -2.52 -29.53
CA ILE A 365 -25.20 -3.79 -29.63
C ILE A 365 -23.60 -3.58 -29.49
N GLU A 366 -23.00 -2.35 -29.21
CA GLU A 366 -21.53 -1.87 -29.03
C GLU A 366 -21.24 -0.66 -27.97
N VAL A 367 -20.08 -0.38 -27.24
CA VAL A 367 -19.90 0.72 -26.11
C VAL A 367 -18.44 1.27 -25.62
N PRO A 368 -18.12 2.62 -25.35
CA PRO A 368 -16.98 3.18 -24.43
C PRO A 368 -16.99 4.68 -23.77
N ALA A 369 -16.05 5.21 -22.84
CA ALA A 369 -16.19 6.47 -21.92
C ALA A 369 -15.00 7.51 -21.40
N GLY A 370 -15.24 8.74 -20.74
CA GLY A 370 -14.24 9.69 -19.95
C GLY A 370 -14.49 11.20 -19.29
N LYS A 371 -14.34 11.56 -17.93
CA LYS A 371 -13.50 12.68 -17.18
C LYS A 371 -13.74 13.40 -15.67
N THR A 372 -14.27 14.65 -15.22
CA THR A 372 -14.74 15.32 -13.80
C THR A 372 -14.01 16.16 -12.54
N SER A 373 -14.67 16.93 -11.50
CA SER A 373 -14.28 17.46 -10.02
C SER A 373 -15.25 17.94 -8.73
N LYS A 374 -15.11 19.20 -8.09
CA LYS A 374 -15.44 20.17 -6.83
C LYS A 374 -16.79 20.83 -6.09
N VAL A 375 -16.66 21.61 -4.90
CA VAL A 375 -17.41 22.25 -3.61
C VAL A 375 -18.65 23.31 -3.37
N ALA A 376 -19.36 23.42 -2.16
CA ALA A 376 -20.30 24.54 -1.56
C ALA A 376 -20.66 24.72 0.06
N GLY A 377 -21.41 25.78 0.62
CA GLY A 377 -22.21 25.86 1.96
C GLY A 377 -22.26 27.08 3.08
N ILE A 378 -23.36 27.38 3.92
CA ILE A 378 -23.38 28.09 5.32
C ILE A 378 -22.60 27.27 6.34
N LEU A 379 -21.55 27.90 6.80
CA LEU A 379 -20.63 27.29 7.72
C LEU A 379 -20.42 28.22 8.92
N LEU A 380 -20.59 27.72 10.14
CA LEU A 380 -20.11 28.34 11.36
C LEU A 380 -18.82 27.63 11.74
N ASP A 381 -17.70 28.33 11.61
CA ASP A 381 -16.39 27.87 12.10
C ASP A 381 -16.40 27.73 13.63
N ASP A 382 -15.40 27.06 14.19
CA ASP A 382 -15.29 26.76 15.62
C ASP A 382 -15.48 28.00 16.52
N ASP A 383 -14.96 29.15 16.08
CA ASP A 383 -14.92 30.42 16.81
C ASP A 383 -16.29 31.10 16.96
N LYS A 384 -17.31 30.63 16.23
CA LYS A 384 -18.69 31.16 16.32
C LYS A 384 -19.57 30.44 17.36
N ALA A 385 -19.05 29.42 18.05
CA ALA A 385 -19.71 28.86 19.24
C ALA A 385 -19.37 29.68 20.49
N LYS A 386 -20.37 29.81 21.39
CA LYS A 386 -20.15 30.27 22.76
C LYS A 386 -19.81 29.07 23.64
N TYR A 387 -18.60 29.08 24.21
CA TYR A 387 -18.05 27.95 24.95
C TYR A 387 -18.27 28.04 26.46
N THR A 388 -18.51 26.90 27.09
CA THR A 388 -18.44 26.68 28.53
C THR A 388 -17.53 25.48 28.84
N GLY A 389 -16.90 25.46 30.01
CA GLY A 389 -15.79 24.56 30.30
C GLY A 389 -14.49 24.99 29.60
N LYS A 390 -13.43 24.19 29.73
CA LYS A 390 -12.11 24.50 29.15
C LYS A 390 -11.96 23.85 27.78
N TRP A 391 -11.79 24.66 26.74
CA TRP A 391 -11.52 24.24 25.37
C TRP A 391 -10.18 24.80 24.90
N ILE A 392 -9.51 24.10 23.98
CA ILE A 392 -8.20 24.48 23.41
C ILE A 392 -8.21 24.30 21.89
N ASN A 393 -7.41 25.09 21.18
CA ASN A 393 -7.26 24.98 19.72
C ASN A 393 -6.26 23.87 19.34
N GLY A 394 -6.41 23.25 18.17
CA GLY A 394 -5.45 22.30 17.61
C GLY A 394 -5.62 22.05 16.11
N GLY A 395 -4.56 21.53 15.47
CA GLY A 395 -4.52 21.21 14.04
C GLY A 395 -3.21 21.62 13.37
N ASP A 396 -2.85 20.94 12.29
CA ASP A 396 -1.86 21.38 11.29
C ASP A 396 -2.54 21.45 9.92
N LYS A 397 -2.05 22.29 9.00
CA LYS A 397 -2.76 22.78 7.81
C LYS A 397 -3.12 21.72 6.74
N ARG A 398 -2.87 20.44 6.97
CA ARG A 398 -3.02 19.36 5.98
C ARG A 398 -4.30 18.53 6.12
N ASP A 399 -4.90 18.49 7.31
CA ASP A 399 -6.02 17.57 7.62
C ASP A 399 -7.34 18.30 7.96
N LEU A 400 -7.41 19.62 7.75
CA LEU A 400 -8.57 20.45 8.10
C LEU A 400 -9.68 20.37 7.04
N LEU A 401 -10.93 20.42 7.49
CA LEU A 401 -12.09 20.54 6.60
C LEU A 401 -12.53 22.00 6.49
N VAL A 402 -12.43 22.73 7.59
CA VAL A 402 -12.87 24.14 7.72
C VAL A 402 -11.86 24.94 8.55
N GLY A 403 -11.88 26.26 8.36
CA GLY A 403 -11.21 27.20 9.25
C GLY A 403 -9.68 27.16 9.20
N GLY A 404 -9.07 27.67 10.28
CA GLY A 404 -7.62 27.66 10.48
C GLY A 404 -7.12 26.55 11.41
N GLY A 405 -8.04 25.75 11.96
CA GLY A 405 -7.83 24.77 13.02
C GLY A 405 -9.11 24.60 13.84
N TYR A 406 -9.23 23.52 14.62
CA TYR A 406 -10.43 23.21 15.39
C TYR A 406 -10.26 23.50 16.89
N ARG A 407 -11.40 23.60 17.60
CA ARG A 407 -11.43 23.52 19.06
C ARG A 407 -11.71 22.11 19.54
N THR A 408 -11.06 21.73 20.64
CA THR A 408 -11.23 20.43 21.27
C THR A 408 -11.24 20.53 22.80
N THR A 409 -11.87 19.54 23.43
CA THR A 409 -11.75 19.28 24.87
C THR A 409 -11.89 17.78 25.16
N ASN A 410 -11.40 17.37 26.34
CA ASN A 410 -11.55 16.05 26.95
C ASN A 410 -12.09 16.12 28.39
N GLY A 411 -12.53 17.30 28.83
CA GLY A 411 -13.22 17.55 30.09
C GLY A 411 -14.71 17.86 29.87
N ASP A 412 -15.42 18.19 30.95
CA ASP A 412 -16.81 18.64 30.86
C ASP A 412 -16.90 20.07 30.31
N GLY A 413 -17.80 20.28 29.35
CA GLY A 413 -18.00 21.58 28.71
C GLY A 413 -18.99 21.51 27.55
N ALA A 414 -19.36 22.67 26.99
CA ALA A 414 -20.24 22.73 25.84
C ALA A 414 -19.83 23.82 24.85
N ALA A 415 -20.10 23.59 23.56
CA ALA A 415 -19.99 24.55 22.48
C ALA A 415 -21.40 24.86 21.97
N THR A 416 -21.89 26.09 22.20
CA THR A 416 -23.26 26.49 21.83
C THR A 416 -23.24 27.48 20.68
N PHE A 417 -23.69 27.05 19.51
CA PHE A 417 -23.97 27.92 18.38
C PHE A 417 -25.38 28.48 18.50
N THR A 418 -25.53 29.80 18.40
CA THR A 418 -26.83 30.46 18.28
C THR A 418 -26.92 31.06 16.87
N PRO A 419 -27.31 30.28 15.85
CA PRO A 419 -27.38 30.78 14.49
C PRO A 419 -28.37 31.92 14.36
N ASP A 420 -28.02 32.90 13.53
CA ASP A 420 -29.01 33.77 12.91
C ASP A 420 -29.73 32.91 11.87
N ILE A 421 -30.87 32.34 12.23
CA ILE A 421 -31.73 31.56 11.34
C ILE A 421 -32.42 32.58 10.44
N PRO A 422 -31.99 32.82 9.20
CA PRO A 422 -32.26 34.11 8.58
C PRO A 422 -33.58 34.13 7.80
N ALA A 423 -34.24 32.97 7.67
CA ALA A 423 -35.66 32.84 7.33
C ALA A 423 -36.28 31.71 8.16
N ALA A 424 -37.58 31.80 8.48
CA ALA A 424 -38.27 30.68 9.13
C ALA A 424 -38.43 29.52 8.13
N GLY A 425 -38.21 28.30 8.58
CA GLY A 425 -38.19 27.09 7.75
C GLY A 425 -37.45 25.96 8.46
N ARG A 426 -37.32 24.78 7.83
CA ARG A 426 -36.60 23.64 8.43
C ARG A 426 -35.11 23.74 8.16
N TYR A 427 -34.25 23.07 8.93
CA TYR A 427 -32.77 23.14 8.90
C TYR A 427 -32.14 21.78 9.27
N GLU A 428 -31.55 21.04 8.31
CA GLU A 428 -30.54 19.99 8.60
C GLU A 428 -29.38 20.60 9.37
N LEU A 429 -28.79 19.83 10.27
CA LEU A 429 -27.53 20.18 10.90
C LEU A 429 -26.44 19.22 10.46
N ARG A 430 -25.19 19.67 10.38
CA ARG A 430 -24.02 18.83 10.11
C ARG A 430 -22.87 19.32 10.97
N LEU A 431 -22.32 18.45 11.81
CA LEU A 431 -21.14 18.76 12.62
C LEU A 431 -19.88 18.32 11.88
N LEU A 432 -18.93 19.23 11.74
CA LEU A 432 -17.65 19.01 11.08
C LEU A 432 -16.56 18.79 12.13
N TYR A 433 -15.71 17.80 11.87
CA TYR A 433 -14.64 17.36 12.76
C TYR A 433 -13.65 16.48 11.97
N VAL A 434 -12.37 16.54 12.34
CA VAL A 434 -11.35 15.65 11.76
C VAL A 434 -11.39 14.28 12.46
N PRO A 435 -11.64 13.17 11.74
CA PRO A 435 -11.80 11.84 12.33
C PRO A 435 -10.49 11.28 12.87
N SER A 436 -10.54 10.60 14.01
CA SER A 436 -9.37 9.88 14.56
C SER A 436 -9.78 8.82 15.58
N GLY A 437 -8.95 7.80 15.79
CA GLY A 437 -9.19 6.74 16.77
C GLY A 437 -9.29 7.23 18.23
N ASN A 438 -8.75 8.41 18.54
CA ASN A 438 -8.79 9.01 19.89
C ASN A 438 -10.02 9.92 20.14
N ARG A 439 -10.91 10.06 19.15
CA ARG A 439 -12.15 10.84 19.30
C ARG A 439 -13.22 10.09 20.08
N SER A 440 -14.18 10.84 20.62
CA SER A 440 -15.40 10.28 21.19
C SER A 440 -16.30 9.70 20.09
N ASP A 441 -16.89 8.54 20.35
CA ASP A 441 -17.85 7.85 19.48
C ASP A 441 -19.31 8.16 19.83
N ALA A 442 -19.57 8.95 20.88
CA ALA A 442 -20.90 9.24 21.38
C ALA A 442 -21.08 10.72 21.80
N VAL A 443 -20.68 11.67 20.93
CA VAL A 443 -20.83 13.11 21.20
C VAL A 443 -22.30 13.51 21.17
N SER A 444 -22.81 14.13 22.24
CA SER A 444 -24.20 14.57 22.34
C SER A 444 -24.38 15.96 21.76
N VAL A 445 -25.29 16.11 20.79
CA VAL A 445 -25.65 17.39 20.16
C VAL A 445 -27.12 17.66 20.40
N THR A 446 -27.42 18.79 21.03
CA THR A 446 -28.78 19.20 21.40
C THR A 446 -29.21 20.40 20.58
N ILE A 447 -30.34 20.26 19.88
CA ILE A 447 -30.95 21.24 19.02
C ILE A 447 -32.16 21.84 19.75
N HIS A 448 -32.25 23.17 19.73
CA HIS A 448 -33.41 23.95 20.16
C HIS A 448 -33.94 24.70 18.94
N SER A 449 -35.16 24.39 18.53
CA SER A 449 -35.78 24.88 17.30
C SER A 449 -37.27 25.19 17.53
N ALA A 450 -38.01 25.62 16.49
CA ALA A 450 -39.45 25.84 16.55
C ALA A 450 -40.27 24.55 16.78
N GLU A 451 -39.73 23.38 16.41
CA GLU A 451 -40.27 22.05 16.81
C GLU A 451 -40.11 21.76 18.32
N GLY A 452 -39.31 22.56 19.03
CA GLY A 452 -38.93 22.34 20.43
C GLY A 452 -37.48 21.87 20.60
N LYS A 453 -37.24 21.00 21.58
CA LYS A 453 -35.89 20.51 21.93
C LYS A 453 -35.71 19.04 21.52
N LYS A 454 -34.62 18.74 20.82
CA LYS A 454 -34.28 17.39 20.36
C LYS A 454 -32.77 17.15 20.45
N THR A 455 -32.35 15.93 20.74
CA THR A 455 -30.93 15.59 20.96
C THR A 455 -30.55 14.37 20.13
N VAL A 456 -29.36 14.40 19.53
CA VAL A 456 -28.78 13.34 18.69
C VAL A 456 -27.34 13.04 19.11
N THR A 457 -26.79 11.93 18.63
CA THR A 457 -25.46 11.42 18.97
C THR A 457 -24.59 11.31 17.72
N GLN A 458 -23.35 11.81 17.79
CA GLN A 458 -22.38 11.79 16.68
C GLN A 458 -21.12 10.98 17.05
N ASN A 459 -20.78 10.01 16.21
CA ASN A 459 -19.49 9.30 16.27
C ASN A 459 -18.41 10.12 15.56
N GLN A 460 -17.36 10.54 16.27
CA GLN A 460 -16.25 11.30 15.68
C GLN A 460 -15.02 10.46 15.28
N ARG A 461 -15.09 9.12 15.38
CA ARG A 461 -14.05 8.22 14.84
C ARG A 461 -14.26 7.90 13.35
N GLU A 462 -15.49 8.01 12.86
CA GLU A 462 -15.84 7.84 11.45
C GLU A 462 -15.64 9.14 10.65
N ASN A 463 -15.22 9.02 9.39
CA ASN A 463 -15.12 10.18 8.50
C ASN A 463 -16.48 10.90 8.39
N CYS A 464 -16.49 12.19 8.71
CA CYS A 464 -17.71 13.00 8.63
C CYS A 464 -18.18 13.21 7.18
N LEU A 465 -17.33 12.90 6.18
CA LEU A 465 -17.64 12.96 4.75
C LEU A 465 -18.10 11.61 4.21
N GLU A 466 -19.12 11.64 3.35
CA GLU A 466 -19.50 10.55 2.44
C GLU A 466 -19.36 11.06 1.00
N GLU A 467 -18.46 10.49 0.21
CA GLU A 467 -18.16 10.93 -1.18
C GLU A 467 -17.93 12.45 -1.33
N SER A 468 -17.30 13.03 -0.28
CA SER A 468 -17.04 14.45 -0.04
C SER A 468 -18.20 15.33 0.42
N ILE A 469 -19.24 14.76 1.01
CA ILE A 469 -20.37 15.51 1.57
C ILE A 469 -20.51 15.26 3.07
N PRO A 470 -20.56 16.30 3.92
CA PRO A 470 -20.67 16.07 5.35
C PRO A 470 -21.99 15.41 5.77
N ARG A 471 -21.92 14.56 6.80
CA ARG A 471 -23.04 13.75 7.33
C ARG A 471 -24.06 14.60 8.09
N SER A 472 -25.32 14.18 7.99
CA SER A 472 -26.49 14.82 8.60
C SER A 472 -26.65 14.44 10.08
N LEU A 473 -26.97 15.44 10.91
CA LEU A 473 -27.50 15.33 12.27
C LEU A 473 -29.04 15.34 12.30
N GLY A 474 -29.71 15.17 11.16
CA GLY A 474 -31.15 15.33 11.01
C GLY A 474 -31.58 16.79 10.84
N VAL A 475 -32.89 16.99 10.65
CA VAL A 475 -33.53 18.27 10.30
C VAL A 475 -34.56 18.72 11.34
N TYR A 476 -34.66 20.04 11.53
CA TYR A 476 -35.50 20.70 12.54
C TYR A 476 -36.06 22.03 12.02
N GLU A 477 -37.33 22.36 12.25
CA GLU A 477 -37.93 23.68 11.97
C GLU A 477 -37.39 24.77 12.90
N PHE A 478 -36.97 25.92 12.39
CA PHE A 478 -36.52 27.08 13.15
C PHE A 478 -37.29 28.34 12.75
N ALA A 479 -37.58 29.20 13.73
CA ALA A 479 -38.14 30.54 13.50
C ALA A 479 -37.04 31.55 13.14
N LYS A 480 -37.38 32.57 12.33
CA LYS A 480 -36.45 33.61 11.87
C LYS A 480 -35.81 34.38 13.04
N GLY A 481 -34.53 34.70 12.90
CA GLY A 481 -33.67 35.33 13.92
C GLY A 481 -32.94 34.31 14.79
N LYS A 482 -32.37 34.76 15.92
CA LYS A 482 -31.57 33.92 16.85
C LYS A 482 -32.43 33.12 17.84
N ALA A 483 -33.61 32.68 17.41
CA ALA A 483 -34.61 32.01 18.25
C ALA A 483 -34.20 30.57 18.63
N GLY A 484 -33.40 29.90 17.81
CA GLY A 484 -32.89 28.55 18.07
C GLY A 484 -31.39 28.50 18.37
N SER A 485 -30.95 27.36 18.88
CA SER A 485 -29.53 27.11 19.18
C SER A 485 -29.16 25.63 19.06
N VAL A 486 -27.86 25.36 18.93
CA VAL A 486 -27.29 24.01 18.79
C VAL A 486 -26.10 23.88 19.73
N GLN A 487 -26.23 22.99 20.71
CA GLN A 487 -25.26 22.80 21.78
C GLN A 487 -24.60 21.42 21.67
N ILE A 488 -23.30 21.40 21.38
CA ILE A 488 -22.47 20.21 21.41
C ILE A 488 -21.95 20.07 22.85
N ALA A 489 -22.27 18.96 23.52
CA ALA A 489 -21.87 18.70 24.90
C ALA A 489 -20.72 17.67 24.95
N ALA A 490 -19.64 18.06 25.63
CA ALA A 490 -18.51 17.18 25.96
C ALA A 490 -18.62 16.71 27.42
N LYS A 491 -18.22 15.46 27.66
CA LYS A 491 -18.10 14.88 29.00
C LYS A 491 -16.68 14.40 29.25
N ALA A 492 -16.20 14.58 30.48
CA ALA A 492 -14.87 14.16 30.86
C ALA A 492 -14.64 12.66 30.63
N LYS A 493 -13.43 12.30 30.18
CA LYS A 493 -12.96 10.92 29.95
C LYS A 493 -13.65 10.14 28.81
N ALA A 494 -14.61 10.72 28.08
CA ALA A 494 -15.34 10.05 26.99
C ALA A 494 -14.61 10.05 25.62
N GLY A 495 -13.27 10.20 25.61
CA GLY A 495 -12.48 10.55 24.41
C GLY A 495 -12.46 12.05 24.13
N PHE A 496 -11.68 12.50 23.14
CA PHE A 496 -11.66 13.91 22.74
C PHE A 496 -12.90 14.25 21.91
N VAL A 497 -13.57 15.36 22.26
CA VAL A 497 -14.61 15.99 21.45
C VAL A 497 -13.97 17.11 20.63
N VAL A 498 -14.32 17.19 19.35
CA VAL A 498 -13.82 18.20 18.40
C VAL A 498 -14.98 18.97 17.77
N VAL A 499 -14.78 20.26 17.56
CA VAL A 499 -15.61 21.11 16.72
C VAL A 499 -14.67 21.83 15.74
N ASP A 500 -14.67 21.37 14.49
CA ASP A 500 -14.04 22.04 13.32
C ASP A 500 -15.06 23.00 12.66
N GLY A 501 -16.35 22.76 12.90
CA GLY A 501 -17.41 23.70 12.57
C GLY A 501 -18.79 23.08 12.69
N LEU A 502 -19.83 23.91 12.64
CA LEU A 502 -21.22 23.49 12.50
C LEU A 502 -21.76 24.09 11.19
N GLN A 503 -21.92 23.23 10.20
CA GLN A 503 -22.59 23.58 8.94
C GLN A 503 -24.09 23.46 9.23
N ILE A 504 -24.82 24.58 9.23
CA ILE A 504 -26.26 24.63 9.56
C ILE A 504 -27.05 24.93 8.30
N VAL A 505 -28.05 24.11 8.04
CA VAL A 505 -28.42 23.76 6.69
C VAL A 505 -29.98 23.88 6.60
N PRO A 506 -30.63 25.07 6.43
CA PRO A 506 -32.10 25.35 6.17
C PRO A 506 -33.04 24.46 5.23
N GLU A 507 -33.32 23.17 5.52
CA GLU A 507 -33.74 21.97 4.71
C GLU A 507 -33.55 21.94 3.15
N ALA A 508 -33.64 23.08 2.47
CA ALA A 508 -33.49 23.37 1.05
C ALA A 508 -32.12 23.34 0.36
N ASP A 509 -30.94 23.33 0.96
CA ASP A 509 -29.59 22.92 0.47
C ASP A 509 -29.01 21.55 1.08
N ALA A 510 -29.84 20.47 1.31
CA ALA A 510 -29.43 19.00 1.22
C ALA A 510 -30.40 17.82 0.65
N LYS A 511 -30.72 17.32 -0.61
CA LYS A 511 -31.23 17.70 -2.05
C LYS A 511 -30.73 17.23 -3.60
N VAL A 512 -29.57 17.32 -4.49
CA VAL A 512 -28.04 17.76 -4.90
C VAL A 512 -26.64 17.83 -4.03
N GLU A 513 -26.24 16.95 -3.07
CA GLU A 513 -24.98 16.71 -2.33
C GLU A 513 -24.74 15.17 -2.04
N ARG A 514 -25.73 14.34 -1.66
CA ARG A 514 -25.79 12.80 -1.73
C ARG A 514 -26.10 12.07 -3.14
N ASN A 515 -27.33 11.70 -3.64
CA ASN A 515 -27.83 11.39 -5.06
C ASN A 515 -27.07 11.95 -6.35
N THR A 516 -27.40 13.10 -6.98
CA THR A 516 -26.62 13.90 -7.98
C THR A 516 -25.07 14.19 -7.78
N ARG A 517 -24.30 13.36 -7.07
CA ARG A 517 -22.90 13.41 -6.51
C ARG A 517 -21.82 14.47 -6.94
N ALA A 518 -22.10 15.70 -7.37
CA ALA A 518 -21.09 16.76 -7.47
C ALA A 518 -20.43 16.95 -6.11
N ASP A 519 -19.13 16.71 -6.07
CA ASP A 519 -18.25 16.80 -4.91
C ASP A 519 -18.62 18.00 -4.02
N ALA A 520 -19.11 17.79 -2.79
CA ALA A 520 -19.29 18.95 -1.89
C ALA A 520 -17.94 19.47 -1.36
N GLY A 521 -16.82 18.94 -1.89
CA GLY A 521 -15.59 19.66 -2.21
C GLY A 521 -14.56 19.79 -1.10
N PHE A 522 -14.84 19.07 -0.04
CA PHE A 522 -13.85 18.30 0.68
C PHE A 522 -13.27 17.21 -0.30
N PRO A 523 -12.13 16.56 -0.06
CA PRO A 523 -11.43 15.80 -1.13
C PRO A 523 -11.97 14.38 -1.40
N VAL A 524 -12.24 14.03 -2.68
CA VAL A 524 -12.68 12.67 -3.09
C VAL A 524 -11.56 11.80 -3.66
N MET A 525 -11.55 10.52 -3.25
CA MET A 525 -10.76 9.44 -3.87
C MET A 525 -11.51 8.80 -5.05
N ILE A 526 -10.79 8.26 -6.03
CA ILE A 526 -11.32 7.64 -7.26
C ILE A 526 -10.83 6.20 -7.34
N GLU A 527 -11.71 5.26 -7.72
CA GLU A 527 -11.27 3.91 -8.11
C GLU A 527 -10.94 3.86 -9.61
N THR A 528 -9.74 3.39 -9.93
CA THR A 528 -9.24 3.23 -11.29
C THR A 528 -9.80 1.97 -11.96
N PRO A 529 -9.86 1.92 -13.31
CA PRO A 529 -10.13 0.67 -14.02
C PRO A 529 -9.03 -0.35 -13.68
N LYS A 530 -9.42 -1.62 -13.46
CA LYS A 530 -8.48 -2.70 -13.13
C LYS A 530 -7.43 -2.86 -14.24
N PRO A 531 -6.12 -2.75 -13.94
CA PRO A 531 -5.07 -2.93 -14.94
C PRO A 531 -4.99 -4.36 -15.44
N THR A 532 -4.48 -4.55 -16.66
CA THR A 532 -4.14 -5.88 -17.18
C THR A 532 -2.88 -6.40 -16.46
N VAL A 533 -3.04 -7.46 -15.68
CA VAL A 533 -1.93 -8.13 -14.99
C VAL A 533 -0.96 -8.73 -16.01
N LYS A 534 0.35 -8.48 -15.84
CA LYS A 534 1.41 -8.98 -16.73
C LYS A 534 2.27 -10.03 -16.02
N ILE A 535 2.17 -11.28 -16.46
CA ILE A 535 2.99 -12.39 -15.98
C ILE A 535 4.31 -12.43 -16.79
N PRO A 536 5.49 -12.36 -16.16
CA PRO A 536 6.79 -12.52 -16.82
C PRO A 536 7.16 -14.01 -16.98
N ALA A 537 8.24 -14.28 -17.71
CA ALA A 537 8.82 -15.62 -17.77
C ALA A 537 9.50 -16.02 -16.43
N PRO A 538 9.52 -17.31 -16.07
CA PRO A 538 10.25 -17.81 -14.89
C PRO A 538 11.77 -17.71 -15.06
N MET A 539 12.49 -17.76 -13.95
CA MET A 539 13.93 -17.52 -13.88
C MET A 539 14.77 -18.81 -14.07
N THR A 540 14.32 -19.71 -14.94
CA THR A 540 14.88 -21.08 -15.08
C THR A 540 16.38 -21.10 -15.43
N LEU A 541 17.11 -22.04 -14.80
CA LEU A 541 18.53 -22.29 -15.06
C LEU A 541 18.72 -22.94 -16.43
N LYS A 542 19.43 -22.27 -17.34
CA LYS A 542 19.56 -22.71 -18.75
C LYS A 542 20.69 -23.69 -19.00
N SER A 543 21.67 -23.68 -18.10
CA SER A 543 22.87 -24.54 -18.08
C SER A 543 22.66 -25.93 -17.46
N ALA A 544 21.45 -26.25 -16.99
CA ALA A 544 21.16 -27.52 -16.30
C ALA A 544 21.51 -28.75 -17.17
N ALA A 545 22.32 -29.64 -16.61
CA ALA A 545 22.74 -30.88 -17.25
C ALA A 545 21.63 -31.93 -17.24
N LYS A 546 21.61 -32.81 -18.25
CA LYS A 546 20.67 -33.93 -18.30
C LYS A 546 21.22 -35.11 -17.51
N ALA A 547 20.35 -36.04 -17.12
CA ALA A 547 20.72 -37.31 -16.48
C ALA A 547 21.89 -38.02 -17.21
N ALA A 548 21.81 -38.16 -18.54
CA ALA A 548 22.85 -38.78 -19.36
C ALA A 548 24.15 -37.97 -19.46
N ASP A 549 24.13 -36.68 -19.12
CA ASP A 549 25.34 -35.84 -19.10
C ASP A 549 26.15 -36.03 -17.81
N VAL A 550 25.65 -36.77 -16.81
CA VAL A 550 26.33 -37.01 -15.53
C VAL A 550 26.39 -38.49 -15.12
N ASP A 551 25.53 -39.36 -15.66
CA ASP A 551 25.52 -40.79 -15.33
C ASP A 551 26.86 -41.49 -15.61
N GLY A 552 27.28 -42.35 -14.68
CA GLY A 552 28.57 -43.04 -14.69
C GLY A 552 29.79 -42.14 -14.47
N LYS A 553 29.64 -40.83 -14.28
CA LYS A 553 30.78 -39.90 -14.15
C LYS A 553 31.26 -39.76 -12.71
N SER A 554 32.57 -39.49 -12.59
CA SER A 554 33.21 -39.15 -11.31
C SER A 554 33.50 -37.66 -11.18
N TYR A 555 33.40 -37.16 -9.95
CA TYR A 555 33.64 -35.77 -9.55
C TYR A 555 34.62 -35.70 -8.36
N ASP A 556 35.13 -34.52 -8.03
CA ASP A 556 35.89 -34.34 -6.78
C ASP A 556 34.93 -34.20 -5.59
N LEU A 557 33.83 -33.47 -5.81
CA LEU A 557 32.76 -33.25 -4.85
C LEU A 557 31.37 -33.43 -5.50
N VAL A 558 30.49 -34.20 -4.86
CA VAL A 558 29.05 -34.22 -5.14
C VAL A 558 28.30 -33.55 -3.99
N VAL A 559 27.56 -32.48 -4.28
CA VAL A 559 26.71 -31.75 -3.34
C VAL A 559 25.25 -32.10 -3.62
N ILE A 560 24.53 -32.54 -2.60
CA ILE A 560 23.09 -32.82 -2.66
C ILE A 560 22.34 -31.68 -1.98
N GLY A 561 21.43 -31.03 -2.71
CA GLY A 561 20.57 -29.95 -2.24
C GLY A 561 20.95 -28.58 -2.81
N GLY A 562 20.05 -28.01 -3.61
CA GLY A 562 20.16 -26.67 -4.18
C GLY A 562 19.76 -25.53 -3.24
N THR A 563 19.89 -25.71 -1.94
CA THR A 563 19.64 -24.66 -0.93
C THR A 563 20.76 -23.61 -0.97
N PRO A 564 20.60 -22.43 -0.31
CA PRO A 564 21.67 -21.42 -0.28
C PRO A 564 22.99 -21.93 0.30
N GLY A 565 22.94 -22.85 1.28
CA GLY A 565 24.13 -23.50 1.84
C GLY A 565 24.77 -24.49 0.86
N GLY A 566 23.97 -25.35 0.22
CA GLY A 566 24.47 -26.29 -0.80
C GLY A 566 25.07 -25.59 -2.02
N ILE A 567 24.44 -24.51 -2.50
CA ILE A 567 24.98 -23.66 -3.57
C ILE A 567 26.30 -23.03 -3.13
N ALA A 568 26.39 -22.47 -1.91
CA ALA A 568 27.63 -21.88 -1.41
C ALA A 568 28.78 -22.91 -1.30
N THR A 569 28.49 -24.14 -0.87
CA THR A 569 29.45 -25.26 -0.90
C THR A 569 29.90 -25.57 -2.32
N ALA A 570 28.97 -25.72 -3.26
CA ALA A 570 29.28 -26.10 -4.63
C ALA A 570 30.06 -25.03 -5.39
N VAL A 571 29.66 -23.76 -5.26
CA VAL A 571 30.31 -22.60 -5.90
C VAL A 571 31.71 -22.36 -5.32
N ARG A 572 31.88 -22.37 -3.99
CA ARG A 572 33.22 -22.22 -3.41
C ARG A 572 34.14 -23.37 -3.80
N ALA A 573 33.68 -24.62 -3.71
CA ALA A 573 34.46 -25.78 -4.15
C ALA A 573 34.92 -25.66 -5.62
N ALA A 574 34.03 -25.20 -6.52
CA ALA A 574 34.35 -24.99 -7.92
C ALA A 574 35.39 -23.87 -8.14
N ARG A 575 35.28 -22.76 -7.39
CA ARG A 575 36.23 -21.63 -7.43
C ARG A 575 37.63 -21.99 -6.91
N GLU A 576 37.72 -22.87 -5.91
CA GLU A 576 39.00 -23.45 -5.47
C GLU A 576 39.54 -24.53 -6.44
N GLY A 577 38.90 -24.71 -7.60
CA GLY A 577 39.38 -25.55 -8.71
C GLY A 577 38.86 -26.98 -8.74
N LEU A 578 37.94 -27.37 -7.84
CA LEU A 578 37.36 -28.72 -7.87
C LEU A 578 36.36 -28.88 -9.03
N LYS A 579 36.24 -30.12 -9.53
CA LYS A 579 35.17 -30.54 -10.42
C LYS A 579 33.96 -30.98 -9.58
N VAL A 580 32.87 -30.22 -9.65
CA VAL A 580 31.72 -30.35 -8.74
C VAL A 580 30.45 -30.78 -9.49
N LEU A 581 29.62 -31.61 -8.86
CA LEU A 581 28.23 -31.81 -9.24
C LEU A 581 27.32 -31.30 -8.11
N LEU A 582 26.43 -30.36 -8.41
CA LEU A 582 25.31 -29.97 -7.55
C LEU A 582 24.04 -30.66 -8.04
N VAL A 583 23.34 -31.34 -7.15
CA VAL A 583 22.05 -32.01 -7.42
C VAL A 583 20.94 -31.28 -6.68
N ASN A 584 19.84 -30.97 -7.35
CA ASN A 584 18.64 -30.43 -6.70
C ASN A 584 17.37 -31.19 -7.10
N HIS A 585 16.42 -31.24 -6.16
CA HIS A 585 15.17 -31.99 -6.30
C HIS A 585 14.12 -31.24 -7.12
N THR A 586 14.01 -29.92 -6.98
CA THR A 586 13.16 -29.06 -7.81
C THR A 586 13.88 -28.56 -9.07
N GLN A 587 13.16 -27.83 -9.93
CA GLN A 587 13.71 -27.13 -11.12
C GLN A 587 14.30 -25.74 -10.80
N HIS A 588 14.28 -25.32 -9.53
CA HIS A 588 14.62 -23.96 -9.11
C HIS A 588 15.68 -24.01 -8.01
N LEU A 589 16.71 -23.17 -8.10
CA LEU A 589 17.75 -23.09 -7.07
C LEU A 589 17.39 -22.09 -5.96
N GLY A 590 17.93 -22.28 -4.77
CA GLY A 590 17.86 -21.35 -3.64
C GLY A 590 16.90 -21.72 -2.51
N GLY A 591 16.15 -22.82 -2.61
CA GLY A 591 15.27 -23.33 -1.56
C GLY A 591 14.31 -22.28 -1.00
N PHE A 592 14.38 -22.00 0.31
CA PHE A 592 13.43 -21.12 0.98
C PHE A 592 13.56 -19.62 0.64
N ILE A 593 14.77 -19.09 0.40
CA ILE A 593 14.90 -17.67 0.02
C ILE A 593 14.28 -17.40 -1.36
N THR A 594 14.34 -18.38 -2.26
CA THR A 594 13.65 -18.38 -3.56
C THR A 594 12.25 -19.00 -3.51
N SER A 595 11.78 -19.44 -2.32
CA SER A 595 10.41 -19.90 -2.05
C SER A 595 9.73 -19.05 -0.98
N GLY A 596 9.94 -17.73 -1.04
CA GLY A 596 9.10 -16.75 -0.37
C GLY A 596 9.60 -16.21 0.97
N ALA A 597 10.84 -16.46 1.40
CA ALA A 597 11.37 -15.89 2.64
C ALA A 597 11.20 -14.35 2.73
N GLY A 598 11.48 -13.64 1.63
CA GLY A 598 11.27 -12.20 1.46
C GLY A 598 12.39 -11.28 1.99
N GLY A 599 13.41 -11.84 2.62
CA GLY A 599 14.58 -11.10 3.10
C GLY A 599 15.49 -11.99 3.93
N TRP A 600 16.77 -11.60 4.02
CA TRP A 600 17.81 -12.39 4.69
C TRP A 600 17.60 -12.35 6.21
N GLU A 601 17.50 -13.48 6.90
CA GLU A 601 17.17 -13.53 8.34
C GLU A 601 18.43 -13.32 9.21
N ALA A 602 19.04 -12.13 9.06
CA ALA A 602 20.28 -11.68 9.70
C ALA A 602 20.05 -10.39 10.50
N PRO A 603 20.39 -10.35 11.81
CA PRO A 603 20.41 -9.11 12.58
C PRO A 603 21.68 -8.26 12.42
N TYR A 604 22.82 -8.84 12.02
CA TYR A 604 24.02 -8.10 11.61
C TYR A 604 23.90 -7.63 10.16
N ASP A 605 24.10 -6.33 9.94
CA ASP A 605 24.00 -5.69 8.62
C ASP A 605 25.25 -5.83 7.75
N GLY A 606 26.40 -6.14 8.36
CA GLY A 606 27.65 -6.34 7.63
C GLY A 606 27.73 -7.69 6.91
N LEU A 607 28.72 -7.84 6.04
CA LEU A 607 28.94 -9.08 5.32
C LEU A 607 29.64 -10.11 6.23
N ARG A 608 29.21 -11.37 6.15
CA ARG A 608 29.79 -12.50 6.93
C ARG A 608 30.65 -13.45 6.11
N ALA A 609 30.43 -13.50 4.79
CA ALA A 609 31.18 -14.33 3.86
C ALA A 609 31.07 -13.78 2.43
N PRO A 610 32.06 -14.01 1.54
CA PRO A 610 32.05 -13.52 0.16
C PRO A 610 30.80 -13.89 -0.66
N LEU A 611 30.33 -15.14 -0.62
CA LEU A 611 29.17 -15.56 -1.44
C LEU A 611 27.85 -14.97 -0.93
N TYR A 612 27.72 -14.76 0.38
CA TYR A 612 26.60 -13.99 0.96
C TYR A 612 26.67 -12.52 0.53
N GLY A 613 27.89 -11.95 0.48
CA GLY A 613 28.16 -10.62 -0.06
C GLY A 613 27.77 -10.44 -1.52
N GLU A 614 28.04 -11.44 -2.37
CA GLU A 614 27.61 -11.45 -3.78
C GLU A 614 26.08 -11.42 -3.92
N MET A 615 25.34 -12.08 -3.03
CA MET A 615 23.87 -12.05 -3.05
C MET A 615 23.31 -10.69 -2.61
N LEU A 616 23.82 -10.10 -1.53
CA LEU A 616 23.40 -8.77 -1.06
C LEU A 616 23.76 -7.67 -2.06
N THR A 617 25.04 -7.58 -2.44
CA THR A 617 25.54 -6.58 -3.40
C THR A 617 24.95 -6.79 -4.79
N GLY A 618 24.67 -8.04 -5.18
CA GLY A 618 23.97 -8.39 -6.42
C GLY A 618 22.53 -7.91 -6.43
N ALA A 619 21.79 -8.09 -5.34
CA ALA A 619 20.43 -7.57 -5.19
C ALA A 619 20.40 -6.04 -5.25
N ALA A 620 21.23 -5.36 -4.44
CA ALA A 620 21.33 -3.90 -4.45
C ALA A 620 21.73 -3.36 -5.84
N SER A 621 22.71 -3.98 -6.49
CA SER A 621 23.12 -3.64 -7.86
C SER A 621 21.99 -3.83 -8.88
N TYR A 622 21.18 -4.88 -8.74
CA TYR A 622 20.04 -5.12 -9.62
C TYR A 622 18.99 -4.01 -9.48
N TYR A 623 18.55 -3.69 -8.26
CA TYR A 623 17.52 -2.67 -8.07
C TYR A 623 18.04 -1.26 -8.40
N SER A 624 19.28 -0.92 -8.07
CA SER A 624 19.92 0.34 -8.45
C SER A 624 19.98 0.52 -9.98
N LYS A 625 20.39 -0.51 -10.72
CA LYS A 625 20.45 -0.47 -12.20
C LYS A 625 19.08 -0.50 -12.88
N THR A 626 18.07 -1.11 -12.25
CA THR A 626 16.74 -1.31 -12.84
C THR A 626 15.77 -0.16 -12.53
N TYR A 627 15.86 0.43 -11.35
CA TYR A 627 14.93 1.45 -10.83
C TYR A 627 15.60 2.80 -10.53
N GLY A 628 16.93 2.88 -10.66
CA GLY A 628 17.74 4.04 -10.29
C GLY A 628 18.32 3.93 -8.88
N GLU A 629 19.46 4.59 -8.66
CA GLU A 629 20.06 4.74 -7.34
C GLU A 629 19.10 5.51 -6.41
N ASN A 630 19.10 5.15 -5.12
CA ASN A 630 18.19 5.69 -4.10
C ASN A 630 16.67 5.53 -4.39
N SER A 631 16.29 4.70 -5.38
CA SER A 631 14.91 4.25 -5.57
C SER A 631 14.39 3.47 -4.36
N PRO A 632 13.05 3.40 -4.12
CA PRO A 632 12.47 2.62 -3.03
C PRO A 632 12.88 1.14 -3.06
N GLN A 633 13.01 0.57 -4.26
CA GLN A 633 13.48 -0.80 -4.48
C GLN A 633 14.95 -0.98 -4.05
N HIS A 634 15.83 -0.05 -4.45
CA HIS A 634 17.23 -0.05 -4.02
C HIS A 634 17.36 0.08 -2.50
N LEU A 635 16.64 1.03 -1.89
CA LEU A 635 16.67 1.26 -0.45
C LEU A 635 16.13 0.06 0.34
N ALA A 636 15.06 -0.60 -0.12
CA ALA A 636 14.54 -1.81 0.51
C ALA A 636 15.49 -3.02 0.41
N SER A 637 16.37 -3.05 -0.60
CA SER A 637 17.41 -4.09 -0.73
C SER A 637 18.66 -3.85 0.11
N MET A 638 18.75 -2.71 0.78
CA MET A 638 19.83 -2.33 1.70
C MET A 638 19.34 -2.34 3.15
N PRO A 639 20.23 -2.29 4.15
CA PRO A 639 19.82 -2.07 5.54
C PRO A 639 19.30 -0.64 5.75
N ASP A 640 18.20 -0.48 6.48
CA ASP A 640 17.72 0.87 6.85
C ASP A 640 18.70 1.53 7.84
N ALA A 641 19.33 2.64 7.42
CA ALA A 641 20.31 3.39 8.21
C ALA A 641 19.70 4.26 9.35
N LYS A 642 18.38 4.35 9.44
CA LYS A 642 17.63 5.12 10.47
C LYS A 642 16.93 4.22 11.49
N SER A 643 16.66 2.96 11.13
CA SER A 643 16.08 1.96 12.03
C SER A 643 17.11 0.93 12.49
N ARG A 644 17.11 0.59 13.78
CA ARG A 644 17.83 -0.58 14.33
C ARG A 644 16.93 -1.80 14.54
N ALA A 645 15.67 -1.78 14.09
CA ALA A 645 14.79 -2.95 14.21
C ALA A 645 15.17 -4.03 13.18
N HIS A 646 15.12 -5.30 13.59
CA HIS A 646 15.46 -6.46 12.74
C HIS A 646 14.55 -6.59 11.51
N ILE A 647 13.38 -5.96 11.53
CA ILE A 647 12.42 -6.03 10.43
C ILE A 647 12.86 -5.20 9.22
N ASP A 648 13.75 -4.21 9.42
CA ASP A 648 14.24 -3.28 8.39
C ASP A 648 15.63 -3.66 7.83
N ARG A 649 15.98 -4.95 7.96
CA ARG A 649 17.13 -5.62 7.31
C ARG A 649 16.91 -5.80 5.78
N PRO A 650 17.94 -6.03 4.96
CA PRO A 650 17.83 -6.21 3.50
C PRO A 650 16.73 -7.15 3.00
N LYS A 651 15.99 -6.72 1.97
CA LYS A 651 14.90 -7.47 1.31
C LYS A 651 15.28 -7.87 -0.12
N VAL A 652 14.70 -8.97 -0.60
CA VAL A 652 14.83 -9.42 -1.99
C VAL A 652 13.58 -10.15 -2.44
N GLU A 653 13.14 -9.89 -3.67
CA GLU A 653 12.10 -10.65 -4.35
C GLU A 653 12.60 -12.08 -4.64
N PRO A 654 11.84 -13.16 -4.36
CA PRO A 654 12.29 -14.53 -4.56
C PRO A 654 12.84 -14.83 -5.97
N ARG A 655 12.16 -14.36 -7.03
CA ARG A 655 12.63 -14.45 -8.42
C ARG A 655 13.99 -13.78 -8.65
N ILE A 656 14.33 -12.72 -7.92
CA ILE A 656 15.61 -12.01 -8.04
C ILE A 656 16.71 -12.74 -7.28
N ALA A 657 16.40 -13.39 -6.16
CA ALA A 657 17.31 -14.34 -5.52
C ALA A 657 17.58 -15.56 -6.41
N GLU A 658 16.57 -16.09 -7.11
CA GLU A 658 16.70 -17.22 -8.06
C GLU A 658 17.61 -16.83 -9.23
N MET A 659 17.36 -15.67 -9.85
CA MET A 659 18.21 -15.10 -10.89
C MET A 659 19.68 -14.97 -10.44
N LEU A 660 19.92 -14.49 -9.21
CA LEU A 660 21.28 -14.29 -8.68
C LEU A 660 21.99 -15.61 -8.40
N PHE A 661 21.31 -16.64 -7.87
CA PHE A 661 21.91 -17.97 -7.72
C PHE A 661 22.20 -18.64 -9.05
N ASN A 662 21.30 -18.52 -10.03
CA ASN A 662 21.52 -19.07 -11.37
C ASN A 662 22.73 -18.38 -12.05
N GLN A 663 22.85 -17.05 -11.92
CA GLN A 663 24.06 -16.31 -12.33
C GLN A 663 25.31 -16.65 -11.51
N MET A 664 25.18 -17.14 -10.28
CA MET A 664 26.30 -17.56 -9.45
C MET A 664 26.85 -18.90 -9.93
N VAL A 665 26.00 -19.90 -10.16
CA VAL A 665 26.44 -21.22 -10.66
C VAL A 665 26.91 -21.17 -12.13
N GLU A 666 26.29 -20.34 -12.98
CA GLU A 666 26.63 -20.24 -14.41
C GLU A 666 28.00 -19.61 -14.71
N LYS A 667 28.64 -18.99 -13.70
CA LYS A 667 30.04 -18.52 -13.81
C LYS A 667 31.05 -19.66 -13.69
N GLU A 668 30.73 -20.70 -12.94
CA GLU A 668 31.71 -21.67 -12.44
C GLU A 668 31.85 -22.86 -13.39
N LYS A 669 32.77 -22.78 -14.35
CA LYS A 669 32.93 -23.76 -15.45
C LYS A 669 33.20 -25.21 -15.04
N SER A 670 33.62 -25.46 -13.80
CA SER A 670 33.84 -26.81 -13.24
C SER A 670 32.64 -27.35 -12.44
N LEU A 671 31.59 -26.54 -12.26
CA LEU A 671 30.34 -26.91 -11.61
C LEU A 671 29.33 -27.43 -12.65
N THR A 672 28.89 -28.67 -12.48
CA THR A 672 27.73 -29.24 -13.18
C THR A 672 26.51 -29.14 -12.27
N VAL A 673 25.33 -28.80 -12.80
CA VAL A 673 24.07 -28.77 -12.03
C VAL A 673 23.07 -29.76 -12.63
N LEU A 674 22.55 -30.68 -11.83
CA LEU A 674 21.47 -31.60 -12.18
C LEU A 674 20.20 -31.22 -11.39
N LEU A 675 19.11 -30.90 -12.09
CA LEU A 675 17.83 -30.51 -11.50
C LEU A 675 16.81 -31.66 -11.57
N GLY A 676 15.75 -31.60 -10.76
CA GLY A 676 14.67 -32.59 -10.79
C GLY A 676 15.02 -33.98 -10.23
N HIS A 677 16.08 -34.11 -9.41
CA HIS A 677 16.59 -35.41 -8.95
C HIS A 677 16.79 -35.49 -7.43
N THR A 678 16.44 -36.63 -6.85
CA THR A 678 16.56 -36.94 -5.42
C THR A 678 17.55 -38.09 -5.18
N VAL A 679 18.12 -38.17 -3.97
CA VAL A 679 18.95 -39.32 -3.58
C VAL A 679 18.05 -40.52 -3.31
N LYS A 680 18.47 -41.69 -3.82
CA LYS A 680 17.81 -42.98 -3.61
C LYS A 680 18.60 -43.90 -2.67
N ASP A 681 19.92 -43.92 -2.83
CA ASP A 681 20.84 -44.87 -2.18
C ASP A 681 22.27 -44.31 -2.20
N ALA A 682 23.12 -44.72 -1.26
CA ALA A 682 24.51 -44.29 -1.15
C ALA A 682 25.45 -45.44 -0.77
N VAL A 683 26.42 -45.73 -1.64
CA VAL A 683 27.36 -46.84 -1.46
C VAL A 683 28.53 -46.41 -0.58
N ARG A 684 28.67 -47.08 0.57
CA ARG A 684 29.70 -46.89 1.58
C ARG A 684 30.71 -48.05 1.59
N ASP A 685 31.97 -47.74 1.88
CA ASP A 685 33.05 -48.69 2.17
C ASP A 685 33.88 -48.11 3.33
N GLY A 686 33.85 -48.81 4.47
CA GLY A 686 34.44 -48.33 5.72
C GLY A 686 33.93 -46.95 6.12
N ALA A 687 34.86 -46.02 6.37
CA ALA A 687 34.56 -44.62 6.72
C ALA A 687 34.34 -43.71 5.49
N LEU A 688 34.14 -44.26 4.29
CA LEU A 688 34.05 -43.48 3.04
C LEU A 688 32.79 -43.81 2.22
N LEU A 689 32.09 -42.78 1.74
CA LEU A 689 31.19 -42.91 0.59
C LEU A 689 32.00 -43.02 -0.70
N LYS A 690 31.46 -43.75 -1.69
CA LYS A 690 32.08 -43.96 -3.01
C LYS A 690 31.21 -43.47 -4.16
N SER A 691 29.90 -43.68 -4.06
CA SER A 691 28.94 -43.27 -5.10
C SER A 691 27.54 -43.11 -4.53
N VAL A 692 26.77 -42.18 -5.07
CA VAL A 692 25.33 -42.06 -4.80
C VAL A 692 24.53 -42.49 -6.03
N THR A 693 23.38 -43.10 -5.79
CA THR A 693 22.35 -43.34 -6.80
C THR A 693 21.27 -42.28 -6.64
N LEU A 694 21.07 -41.51 -7.70
CA LEU A 694 20.04 -40.50 -7.84
C LEU A 694 18.88 -41.06 -8.65
N GLN A 695 17.68 -40.53 -8.47
CA GLN A 695 16.50 -40.83 -9.28
C GLN A 695 15.75 -39.54 -9.62
N PRO A 696 15.03 -39.47 -10.76
CA PRO A 696 14.12 -38.35 -11.02
C PRO A 696 13.08 -38.24 -9.90
N MET A 697 12.80 -37.03 -9.43
CA MET A 697 11.74 -36.78 -8.44
C MET A 697 10.37 -37.20 -9.00
N HIS A 698 10.14 -36.97 -10.30
CA HIS A 698 8.98 -37.44 -11.03
C HIS A 698 9.41 -38.31 -12.21
N GLY A 699 8.80 -39.50 -12.36
CA GLY A 699 9.02 -40.39 -13.51
C GLY A 699 9.71 -41.71 -13.15
N LYS A 700 10.62 -42.17 -14.01
CA LYS A 700 11.35 -43.44 -13.87
C LYS A 700 12.78 -43.30 -14.39
N GLY A 701 13.70 -44.03 -13.77
CA GLY A 701 15.12 -44.05 -14.12
C GLY A 701 15.99 -43.95 -12.87
N SER A 702 17.31 -44.02 -13.07
CA SER A 702 18.29 -43.73 -12.03
C SER A 702 19.61 -43.32 -12.67
N VAL A 703 20.37 -42.50 -11.97
CA VAL A 703 21.68 -41.97 -12.36
C VAL A 703 22.67 -42.33 -11.25
N LYS A 704 23.84 -42.88 -11.57
CA LYS A 704 24.87 -43.21 -10.59
C LYS A 704 26.12 -42.35 -10.80
N VAL A 705 26.55 -41.65 -9.76
CA VAL A 705 27.74 -40.78 -9.79
C VAL A 705 28.69 -41.13 -8.65
N SER A 706 30.00 -41.07 -8.92
CA SER A 706 31.05 -41.27 -7.91
C SER A 706 31.73 -39.96 -7.55
N ALA A 707 32.29 -39.88 -6.35
CA ALA A 707 33.12 -38.74 -5.96
C ALA A 707 34.15 -39.11 -4.90
N THR A 708 35.20 -38.27 -4.79
CA THR A 708 36.16 -38.34 -3.70
C THR A 708 35.53 -37.87 -2.39
N LEU A 709 34.79 -36.77 -2.45
CA LEU A 709 34.07 -36.14 -1.33
C LEU A 709 32.59 -35.97 -1.65
N PHE A 710 31.77 -35.85 -0.61
CA PHE A 710 30.34 -35.62 -0.71
C PHE A 710 29.90 -34.50 0.24
N ALA A 711 28.80 -33.81 -0.07
CA ALA A 711 28.16 -32.86 0.84
C ALA A 711 26.63 -33.01 0.85
N ASP A 712 26.04 -32.92 2.05
CA ASP A 712 24.59 -32.80 2.25
C ASP A 712 24.22 -31.35 2.62
N GLY A 713 23.57 -30.69 1.67
CA GLY A 713 23.01 -29.36 1.77
C GLY A 713 21.48 -29.34 1.66
N MET A 714 20.79 -30.47 1.86
CA MET A 714 19.33 -30.53 1.94
C MET A 714 18.84 -30.05 3.31
N TYR A 715 17.58 -29.59 3.38
CA TYR A 715 16.93 -29.31 4.67
C TYR A 715 16.57 -30.60 5.42
N GLU A 716 16.36 -31.70 4.68
CA GLU A 716 15.84 -32.99 5.14
C GLU A 716 16.94 -33.98 5.58
N GLY A 717 18.19 -33.74 5.20
CA GLY A 717 19.29 -34.68 5.40
C GLY A 717 19.11 -36.00 4.66
N ASP A 718 18.77 -35.97 3.37
CA ASP A 718 18.52 -37.19 2.58
C ASP A 718 19.81 -37.96 2.26
N LEU A 719 20.96 -37.29 2.15
CA LEU A 719 22.23 -38.00 1.93
C LEU A 719 22.77 -38.60 3.23
N ILE A 720 22.64 -37.92 4.38
CA ILE A 720 22.97 -38.56 5.69
C ILE A 720 22.07 -39.78 5.95
N ALA A 721 20.79 -39.73 5.55
CA ALA A 721 19.89 -40.87 5.63
C ALA A 721 20.30 -42.03 4.71
N ALA A 722 20.55 -41.75 3.42
CA ALA A 722 20.96 -42.76 2.45
C ALA A 722 22.33 -43.38 2.77
N ALA A 723 23.23 -42.63 3.39
CA ALA A 723 24.55 -43.09 3.84
C ALA A 723 24.52 -43.90 5.16
N GLY A 724 23.35 -44.03 5.80
CA GLY A 724 23.20 -44.69 7.10
C GLY A 724 23.86 -43.94 8.27
N VAL A 725 24.09 -42.63 8.13
CA VAL A 725 24.75 -41.80 9.15
C VAL A 725 23.76 -41.47 10.27
N LYS A 726 24.23 -41.53 11.52
CA LYS A 726 23.39 -41.25 12.69
C LYS A 726 22.85 -39.81 12.65
N SER A 727 21.53 -39.68 12.75
CA SER A 727 20.80 -38.41 12.81
C SER A 727 19.73 -38.46 13.90
N GLN A 728 19.30 -37.28 14.34
CA GLN A 728 18.21 -37.05 15.28
C GLN A 728 17.02 -36.40 14.55
N ILE A 729 15.81 -36.76 14.95
CA ILE A 729 14.54 -36.10 14.58
C ILE A 729 13.82 -35.75 15.90
N GLY A 730 13.05 -34.66 15.91
CA GLY A 730 12.35 -34.20 17.11
C GLY A 730 13.28 -33.53 18.13
N ARG A 731 12.90 -33.61 19.41
CA ARG A 731 13.46 -32.84 20.54
C ARG A 731 14.09 -33.75 21.59
N GLU A 732 15.32 -33.42 21.95
CA GLU A 732 16.06 -34.02 23.06
C GLU A 732 15.44 -33.63 24.42
N ALA A 733 15.63 -34.45 25.46
CA ALA A 733 15.22 -34.09 26.82
C ALA A 733 16.17 -33.05 27.42
N ARG A 734 15.69 -32.23 28.38
CA ARG A 734 16.52 -31.28 29.15
C ARG A 734 17.80 -31.93 29.70
N SER A 735 17.70 -33.17 30.18
CA SER A 735 18.79 -33.94 30.76
C SER A 735 19.87 -34.40 29.76
N GLN A 736 19.63 -34.34 28.45
CA GLN A 736 20.58 -34.82 27.44
C GLN A 736 21.76 -33.85 27.24
N TYR A 737 21.49 -32.54 27.25
CA TYR A 737 22.50 -31.47 27.07
C TYR A 737 22.43 -30.38 28.17
N ASN A 738 21.64 -30.60 29.22
CA ASN A 738 21.38 -29.64 30.31
C ASN A 738 20.82 -28.29 29.81
N GLU A 739 20.02 -28.33 28.75
CA GLU A 739 19.39 -27.17 28.10
C GLU A 739 18.01 -26.90 28.72
N PRO A 740 17.76 -25.78 29.42
CA PRO A 740 16.49 -25.55 30.11
C PRO A 740 15.28 -25.42 29.17
N HIS A 741 15.47 -25.04 27.90
CA HIS A 741 14.39 -24.94 26.90
C HIS A 741 14.18 -26.20 26.06
N ALA A 742 14.97 -27.27 26.27
CA ALA A 742 14.84 -28.51 25.51
C ALA A 742 13.62 -29.35 25.94
N GLY A 743 13.24 -30.30 25.09
CA GLY A 743 12.13 -31.22 25.29
C GLY A 743 10.77 -30.55 25.11
N VAL A 744 9.77 -31.07 25.84
CA VAL A 744 8.47 -30.42 26.02
C VAL A 744 8.65 -29.09 26.73
N ILE A 745 8.16 -27.98 26.17
CA ILE A 745 8.43 -26.65 26.71
C ILE A 745 7.27 -25.70 26.47
N TYR A 746 6.85 -25.00 27.53
CA TYR A 746 5.89 -23.91 27.46
C TYR A 746 6.58 -22.63 27.96
N THR A 747 6.31 -21.51 27.31
CA THR A 747 6.87 -20.19 27.66
C THR A 747 5.78 -19.12 27.66
N ALA A 748 6.12 -17.93 28.15
CA ALA A 748 5.34 -16.69 27.99
C ALA A 748 6.20 -15.55 27.41
N GLU A 749 5.54 -14.54 26.85
CA GLU A 749 6.16 -13.28 26.40
C GLU A 749 6.92 -12.60 27.54
N ARG A 750 8.22 -12.38 27.34
CA ARG A 750 9.11 -11.66 28.24
C ARG A 750 8.75 -10.18 28.23
N LYS A 751 8.56 -9.61 29.42
CA LYS A 751 8.24 -8.17 29.56
C LYS A 751 9.46 -7.31 29.21
N LYS A 752 9.21 -6.22 28.47
CA LYS A 752 10.20 -5.16 28.21
C LYS A 752 10.35 -4.25 29.43
N GLU A 753 11.56 -3.77 29.64
CA GLU A 753 11.82 -2.72 30.65
C GLU A 753 11.26 -1.36 30.20
N PRO A 754 10.96 -0.43 31.13
CA PRO A 754 10.54 0.92 30.77
C PRO A 754 11.56 1.63 29.86
N GLY A 755 11.14 1.99 28.65
CA GLY A 755 11.98 2.63 27.63
C GLY A 755 12.61 1.66 26.62
N GLN A 756 12.65 0.35 26.90
CA GLN A 756 13.15 -0.66 25.97
C GLN A 756 12.19 -0.84 24.78
N ARG A 757 12.70 -0.66 23.56
CA ARG A 757 11.99 -0.90 22.30
C ARG A 757 12.08 -2.36 21.88
N GLY A 758 13.18 -3.06 22.20
CA GLY A 758 13.33 -4.48 21.86
C GLY A 758 14.54 -5.19 22.49
N PHE A 759 14.78 -6.40 22.01
CA PHE A 759 15.73 -7.37 22.58
C PHE A 759 16.82 -7.80 21.57
N PRO A 760 18.08 -8.00 22.00
CA PRO A 760 18.57 -7.74 23.34
C PRO A 760 18.70 -6.23 23.60
N LYS A 761 18.62 -5.82 24.86
CA LYS A 761 18.71 -4.41 25.27
C LYS A 761 19.99 -3.74 24.75
N ASP A 762 21.10 -4.48 24.68
CA ASP A 762 22.37 -4.00 24.11
C ASP A 762 22.28 -3.66 22.62
N ALA A 763 21.45 -4.36 21.84
CA ALA A 763 21.22 -4.09 20.42
C ALA A 763 20.27 -2.90 20.17
N ASP A 764 19.40 -2.64 21.14
CA ASP A 764 18.49 -1.50 21.15
C ASP A 764 19.20 -0.20 21.56
N GLU A 765 20.02 -0.28 22.63
CA GLU A 765 20.83 0.83 23.17
C GLU A 765 22.17 1.02 22.43
N GLY A 766 22.47 0.18 21.42
CA GLY A 766 23.58 0.36 20.48
C GLY A 766 24.94 -0.20 20.88
N ARG A 767 25.07 -0.86 22.05
CA ARG A 767 26.30 -1.50 22.55
C ARG A 767 26.64 -2.83 21.86
N LEU A 768 25.68 -3.48 21.23
CA LEU A 768 25.88 -4.68 20.41
C LEU A 768 25.59 -4.31 18.95
N ASN A 769 26.49 -4.63 18.02
CA ASN A 769 26.35 -4.26 16.62
C ASN A 769 25.41 -5.20 15.83
N ILE A 770 24.20 -5.40 16.33
CA ILE A 770 23.10 -6.09 15.64
C ILE A 770 21.80 -5.29 15.77
N ARG A 771 20.84 -5.59 14.91
CA ARG A 771 19.46 -5.11 14.99
C ARG A 771 18.68 -5.80 16.11
N TYR A 772 17.77 -5.07 16.75
CA TYR A 772 16.94 -5.60 17.84
C TYR A 772 15.64 -6.25 17.33
N ASN A 773 15.19 -7.29 18.04
CA ASN A 773 13.92 -7.97 17.83
C ASN A 773 12.82 -7.34 18.68
N SER A 774 11.59 -7.32 18.16
CA SER A 774 10.47 -6.58 18.78
C SER A 774 9.72 -7.37 19.87
N HIS A 775 10.02 -8.65 20.05
CA HIS A 775 9.43 -9.55 21.06
C HIS A 775 10.50 -10.52 21.58
N ALA A 776 10.22 -11.17 22.70
CA ALA A 776 10.97 -12.30 23.22
C ALA A 776 10.03 -13.19 24.04
N THR A 777 10.19 -14.49 23.95
CA THR A 777 9.24 -15.48 24.47
C THR A 777 10.04 -16.54 25.22
N ALA A 778 10.42 -16.21 26.45
CA ALA A 778 11.49 -16.89 27.19
C ALA A 778 11.20 -17.10 28.68
N GLU A 779 10.06 -16.59 29.20
CA GLU A 779 9.64 -16.87 30.57
C GLU A 779 9.06 -18.30 30.62
N ILE A 780 9.87 -19.30 31.02
CA ILE A 780 9.48 -20.72 31.09
C ILE A 780 8.32 -20.91 32.07
N ILE A 781 7.31 -21.69 31.65
CA ILE A 781 6.23 -22.18 32.51
C ILE A 781 6.29 -23.71 32.55
N GLU A 782 6.50 -24.26 33.74
CA GLU A 782 6.47 -25.71 33.96
C GLU A 782 5.04 -26.26 33.83
N GLY A 783 4.91 -27.43 33.21
CA GLY A 783 3.63 -28.04 32.88
C GLY A 783 3.74 -29.54 32.63
N PRO A 784 2.70 -30.16 32.05
CA PRO A 784 2.72 -31.59 31.74
C PRO A 784 3.90 -31.94 30.84
N GLN A 785 4.69 -32.92 31.28
CA GLN A 785 5.87 -33.47 30.61
C GLN A 785 7.07 -32.51 30.43
N SER A 786 7.08 -31.32 31.04
CA SER A 786 8.10 -30.29 30.79
C SER A 786 9.54 -30.80 30.90
N GLY A 787 10.22 -30.84 29.76
CA GLY A 787 11.59 -31.30 29.59
C GLY A 787 11.80 -32.77 29.22
N GLU A 788 10.74 -33.56 29.07
CA GLU A 788 10.81 -34.88 28.42
C GLU A 788 11.17 -34.75 26.93
N ALA A 789 11.82 -35.77 26.36
CA ALA A 789 12.07 -35.84 24.92
C ALA A 789 10.76 -36.07 24.13
N ASP A 790 10.68 -35.56 22.90
CA ASP A 790 9.47 -35.65 22.08
C ASP A 790 9.81 -35.80 20.59
N GLY A 791 9.11 -36.67 19.85
CA GLY A 791 9.36 -36.91 18.43
C GLY A 791 8.94 -35.76 17.49
N SER A 792 8.15 -34.79 17.96
CA SER A 792 7.64 -33.68 17.16
C SER A 792 8.74 -32.67 16.75
N VAL A 793 8.70 -32.17 15.51
CA VAL A 793 9.54 -31.05 15.04
C VAL A 793 8.74 -29.75 14.89
N MET A 794 9.44 -28.62 14.77
CA MET A 794 8.85 -27.29 14.52
C MET A 794 7.82 -27.28 13.38
N ALA A 795 6.61 -26.75 13.62
CA ALA A 795 5.58 -26.62 12.58
C ALA A 795 6.00 -25.76 11.37
N TYR A 796 5.95 -26.37 10.19
CA TYR A 796 6.31 -25.75 8.91
C TYR A 796 5.27 -24.71 8.45
N ASN A 797 5.60 -23.99 7.39
CA ASN A 797 4.67 -23.09 6.70
C ASN A 797 5.14 -22.84 5.25
N TYR A 798 4.28 -22.28 4.41
CA TYR A 798 4.68 -21.55 3.20
C TYR A 798 4.62 -20.04 3.44
N ARG A 799 5.53 -19.25 2.84
CA ARG A 799 5.40 -17.78 2.80
C ARG A 799 4.90 -17.35 1.42
N LEU A 800 3.61 -17.03 1.29
CA LEU A 800 3.08 -16.47 0.03
C LEU A 800 3.62 -15.06 -0.17
N ILE A 801 4.09 -14.72 -1.38
CA ILE A 801 4.34 -13.33 -1.75
C ILE A 801 3.02 -12.71 -2.18
N LEU A 802 2.57 -11.71 -1.42
CA LEU A 802 1.35 -10.97 -1.68
C LEU A 802 1.68 -9.54 -2.13
N THR A 803 0.83 -8.98 -2.98
CA THR A 803 0.88 -7.56 -3.38
C THR A 803 -0.50 -6.91 -3.30
N ARG A 804 -0.50 -5.58 -3.24
CA ARG A 804 -1.71 -4.74 -3.39
C ARG A 804 -1.79 -4.05 -4.75
N ASP A 805 -0.71 -4.08 -5.54
CA ASP A 805 -0.67 -3.47 -6.87
C ASP A 805 -1.68 -4.16 -7.81
N PRO A 806 -2.74 -3.48 -8.28
CA PRO A 806 -3.72 -4.07 -9.18
C PRO A 806 -3.17 -4.53 -10.54
N ALA A 807 -1.97 -4.08 -10.94
CA ALA A 807 -1.28 -4.56 -12.15
C ALA A 807 -0.41 -5.82 -11.92
N ASN A 808 -0.27 -6.26 -10.67
CA ASN A 808 0.50 -7.44 -10.29
C ASN A 808 -0.28 -8.40 -9.35
N LYS A 809 -1.55 -8.11 -9.04
CA LYS A 809 -2.35 -8.87 -8.07
C LYS A 809 -3.24 -9.92 -8.73
N ILE A 810 -3.01 -11.19 -8.40
CA ILE A 810 -3.91 -12.31 -8.68
C ILE A 810 -4.70 -12.66 -7.42
N MET A 811 -6.03 -12.63 -7.50
CA MET A 811 -6.89 -13.08 -6.39
C MET A 811 -6.90 -14.61 -6.33
N VAL A 812 -6.96 -15.19 -5.12
CA VAL A 812 -7.15 -16.63 -5.00
C VAL A 812 -8.61 -17.01 -5.24
N GLU A 813 -8.82 -18.07 -6.01
CA GLU A 813 -10.14 -18.68 -6.20
C GLU A 813 -10.54 -19.54 -5.00
N LYS A 814 -11.83 -19.88 -4.89
CA LYS A 814 -12.31 -20.80 -3.84
C LYS A 814 -11.80 -22.20 -4.15
N HIS A 815 -11.01 -22.77 -3.24
CA HIS A 815 -10.47 -24.12 -3.41
C HIS A 815 -11.60 -25.16 -3.61
N PRO A 816 -11.50 -26.11 -4.57
CA PRO A 816 -12.57 -27.10 -4.81
C PRO A 816 -12.88 -27.98 -3.60
N LYS A 817 -11.90 -28.20 -2.72
CA LYS A 817 -12.05 -28.86 -1.41
C LYS A 817 -11.91 -27.83 -0.28
N TYR A 818 -12.70 -26.76 -0.32
CA TYR A 818 -12.62 -25.70 0.68
C TYR A 818 -13.13 -26.17 2.05
N ASP A 819 -12.25 -26.19 3.04
CA ASP A 819 -12.56 -26.46 4.45
C ASP A 819 -12.32 -25.20 5.29
N VAL A 820 -13.40 -24.70 5.89
CA VAL A 820 -13.40 -23.48 6.72
C VAL A 820 -12.74 -23.68 8.08
N GLU A 821 -12.81 -24.89 8.66
CA GLU A 821 -12.15 -25.18 9.93
C GLU A 821 -10.66 -25.40 9.72
N MET A 822 -10.25 -26.01 8.61
CA MET A 822 -8.85 -26.08 8.22
C MET A 822 -8.26 -24.68 7.96
N ALA A 823 -8.99 -23.81 7.26
CA ALA A 823 -8.61 -22.42 7.03
C ALA A 823 -8.43 -21.63 8.35
N LYS A 824 -9.28 -21.87 9.36
CA LYS A 824 -9.16 -21.30 10.70
C LYS A 824 -7.99 -21.89 11.51
N MET A 825 -7.84 -23.22 11.50
CA MET A 825 -6.87 -23.97 12.31
C MET A 825 -5.40 -23.66 12.00
N ALA A 826 -5.09 -23.10 10.83
CA ALA A 826 -3.76 -22.59 10.54
C ALA A 826 -3.36 -21.47 11.52
N GLY A 827 -2.11 -21.50 11.97
CA GLY A 827 -1.51 -20.49 12.83
C GLY A 827 -0.72 -19.45 12.03
N GLY A 828 -0.51 -18.28 12.66
CA GLY A 828 0.27 -17.19 12.09
C GLY A 828 -0.57 -16.14 11.35
N SER A 829 -0.07 -14.91 11.42
CA SER A 829 -0.62 -13.70 10.80
C SER A 829 0.47 -12.69 10.38
N GLY A 830 1.74 -12.98 10.68
CA GLY A 830 2.86 -12.06 10.50
C GLY A 830 3.23 -11.86 9.03
N PHE A 831 3.82 -10.71 8.74
CA PHE A 831 4.37 -10.36 7.43
C PHE A 831 5.86 -10.03 7.55
N VAL A 832 6.62 -10.36 6.51
CA VAL A 832 7.83 -9.58 6.19
C VAL A 832 7.35 -8.42 5.31
N PRO A 833 7.35 -7.17 5.83
CA PRO A 833 6.91 -6.01 5.07
C PRO A 833 7.99 -5.51 4.11
N ASN A 834 7.63 -4.52 3.30
CA ASN A 834 8.57 -3.69 2.53
C ASN A 834 9.47 -4.48 1.57
N LEU A 835 9.00 -5.59 0.99
CA LEU A 835 9.68 -6.17 -0.17
C LEU A 835 9.61 -5.16 -1.33
N PRO A 836 10.58 -5.16 -2.26
CA PRO A 836 10.53 -4.35 -3.47
C PRO A 836 9.21 -4.50 -4.23
N ASN A 837 8.84 -3.46 -5.00
CA ASN A 837 7.63 -3.43 -5.82
C ASN A 837 6.31 -3.66 -5.03
N ASN A 838 6.22 -3.10 -3.82
CA ASN A 838 5.03 -3.10 -2.95
C ASN A 838 4.54 -4.50 -2.53
N LYS A 839 5.47 -5.46 -2.43
CA LYS A 839 5.21 -6.84 -2.01
C LYS A 839 5.37 -7.01 -0.49
N VAL A 840 4.82 -8.11 0.01
CA VAL A 840 5.06 -8.64 1.37
C VAL A 840 5.18 -10.16 1.31
N ALA A 841 5.97 -10.77 2.21
CA ALA A 841 5.93 -12.22 2.41
C ALA A 841 5.03 -12.55 3.61
N TRP A 842 3.94 -13.28 3.40
CA TRP A 842 2.94 -13.56 4.44
C TRP A 842 3.18 -14.93 5.11
N ASN A 843 3.39 -14.93 6.43
CA ASN A 843 3.73 -16.09 7.24
C ASN A 843 2.47 -16.61 7.99
N GLY A 844 1.45 -17.03 7.22
CA GLY A 844 0.08 -17.21 7.72
C GLY A 844 -0.49 -18.64 7.78
N GLY A 845 0.17 -19.67 7.25
CA GLY A 845 -0.43 -20.99 6.98
C GLY A 845 0.06 -22.15 7.87
N ARG A 846 0.55 -21.87 9.08
CA ARG A 846 1.24 -22.86 9.92
C ARG A 846 0.27 -23.92 10.46
N LEU A 847 0.26 -25.12 9.89
CA LEU A 847 -0.36 -26.29 10.52
C LEU A 847 0.59 -26.94 11.52
N ILE A 848 0.06 -27.33 12.68
CA ILE A 848 0.76 -28.09 13.73
C ILE A 848 0.24 -29.53 13.71
N GLY A 849 1.14 -30.50 13.55
CA GLY A 849 0.87 -31.93 13.45
C GLY A 849 1.45 -32.56 12.18
N PRO A 850 0.99 -32.17 10.97
CA PRO A 850 1.36 -32.82 9.71
C PRO A 850 2.86 -32.79 9.38
N GLN A 851 3.64 -31.84 9.92
CA GLN A 851 5.08 -31.78 9.70
C GLN A 851 5.82 -33.01 10.25
N ASN A 852 5.28 -33.70 11.27
CA ASN A 852 6.02 -34.73 12.00
C ASN A 852 6.30 -36.00 11.16
N GLU A 853 5.52 -36.24 10.11
CA GLU A 853 5.77 -37.32 9.13
C GLU A 853 6.81 -36.93 8.07
N TYR A 854 7.04 -35.64 7.83
CA TYR A 854 7.83 -35.14 6.70
C TYR A 854 9.33 -35.52 6.75
N PRO A 855 10.05 -35.41 7.91
CA PRO A 855 11.46 -35.79 7.98
C PRO A 855 11.67 -37.26 7.65
N GLY A 856 10.85 -38.14 8.24
CA GLY A 856 10.93 -39.59 8.05
C GLY A 856 10.43 -40.06 6.69
N GLY A 857 9.48 -39.33 6.08
CA GLY A 857 8.80 -39.71 4.86
C GLY A 857 9.67 -39.73 3.60
N ASP A 858 9.17 -40.46 2.61
CA ASP A 858 9.65 -40.43 1.23
C ASP A 858 9.10 -39.22 0.45
N TRP A 859 9.59 -39.00 -0.76
CA TRP A 859 9.20 -37.83 -1.56
C TRP A 859 7.69 -37.76 -1.86
N PRO A 860 6.98 -38.84 -2.26
CA PRO A 860 5.52 -38.83 -2.37
C PRO A 860 4.79 -38.45 -1.08
N THR A 861 5.29 -38.88 0.08
CA THR A 861 4.74 -38.48 1.40
C THR A 861 5.01 -37.01 1.67
N ARG A 862 6.23 -36.51 1.41
CA ARG A 862 6.59 -35.09 1.56
C ARG A 862 5.78 -34.18 0.63
N GLU A 863 5.57 -34.56 -0.62
CA GLU A 863 4.73 -33.81 -1.57
C GLU A 863 3.27 -33.73 -1.10
N LYS A 864 2.71 -34.85 -0.63
CA LYS A 864 1.36 -34.90 -0.04
C LYS A 864 1.22 -33.97 1.17
N ILE A 865 2.21 -33.95 2.06
CA ILE A 865 2.25 -33.05 3.22
C ILE A 865 2.41 -31.60 2.74
N SER A 866 3.33 -31.33 1.81
CA SER A 866 3.58 -29.98 1.29
C SER A 866 2.34 -29.36 0.64
N ARG A 867 1.65 -30.13 -0.21
CA ARG A 867 0.38 -29.75 -0.84
C ARG A 867 -0.69 -29.41 0.21
N LEU A 868 -0.75 -30.16 1.32
CA LEU A 868 -1.67 -29.89 2.43
C LEU A 868 -1.44 -28.50 3.06
N TYR A 869 -0.18 -28.10 3.26
CA TYR A 869 0.15 -26.74 3.74
C TYR A 869 -0.20 -25.67 2.69
N MET A 870 0.11 -25.89 1.40
CA MET A 870 -0.20 -24.92 0.35
C MET A 870 -1.70 -24.73 0.12
N ASP A 871 -2.47 -25.82 0.06
CA ASP A 871 -3.93 -25.77 -0.07
C ASP A 871 -4.56 -25.05 1.12
N THR A 872 -4.08 -25.33 2.34
CA THR A 872 -4.51 -24.61 3.56
C THR A 872 -4.21 -23.11 3.46
N MET A 873 -3.02 -22.75 2.97
CA MET A 873 -2.59 -21.37 2.83
C MET A 873 -3.47 -20.60 1.82
N ARG A 874 -3.85 -21.23 0.69
CA ARG A 874 -4.85 -20.68 -0.24
C ARG A 874 -6.25 -20.61 0.38
N MET A 875 -6.73 -21.66 1.04
CA MET A 875 -8.03 -21.69 1.70
C MET A 875 -8.16 -20.60 2.76
N ARG A 876 -7.09 -20.33 3.52
CA ARG A 876 -7.02 -19.28 4.53
C ARG A 876 -7.00 -17.88 3.93
N LEU A 877 -6.25 -17.64 2.85
CA LEU A 877 -6.31 -16.36 2.14
C LEU A 877 -7.72 -16.11 1.58
N TRP A 878 -8.33 -17.14 0.98
CA TRP A 878 -9.71 -17.05 0.48
C TRP A 878 -10.72 -16.81 1.61
N TYR A 879 -10.59 -17.50 2.74
CA TYR A 879 -11.42 -17.31 3.95
C TYR A 879 -11.38 -15.86 4.43
N PHE A 880 -10.18 -15.33 4.65
CA PHE A 880 -9.98 -13.95 5.10
C PHE A 880 -10.53 -12.91 4.11
N GLN A 881 -10.54 -13.22 2.81
CA GLN A 881 -11.06 -12.33 1.75
C GLN A 881 -12.59 -12.40 1.60
N ASN A 882 -13.19 -13.59 1.70
CA ASN A 882 -14.54 -13.84 1.17
C ASN A 882 -15.54 -14.40 2.18
N ASP A 883 -15.10 -14.99 3.30
CA ASP A 883 -16.00 -15.75 4.15
C ASP A 883 -16.91 -14.85 5.01
N PRO A 884 -18.24 -15.07 5.04
CA PRO A 884 -19.18 -14.31 5.86
C PRO A 884 -18.83 -14.20 7.35
N ALA A 885 -18.16 -15.21 7.93
CA ALA A 885 -17.82 -15.25 9.35
C ALA A 885 -16.64 -14.34 9.74
N VAL A 886 -15.83 -13.90 8.78
CA VAL A 886 -14.76 -12.91 9.00
C VAL A 886 -15.38 -11.51 9.13
N PRO A 887 -14.95 -10.64 10.07
CA PRO A 887 -15.48 -9.28 10.15
C PRO A 887 -15.31 -8.50 8.82
N GLU A 888 -16.31 -7.71 8.42
CA GLU A 888 -16.29 -6.99 7.12
C GLU A 888 -15.07 -6.07 6.97
N LYS A 889 -14.63 -5.46 8.08
CA LYS A 889 -13.41 -4.64 8.17
C LYS A 889 -12.15 -5.45 7.83
N GLU A 890 -12.10 -6.72 8.21
CA GLU A 890 -11.00 -7.62 7.90
C GLU A 890 -11.10 -8.10 6.45
N ARG A 891 -12.28 -8.51 5.97
CA ARG A 891 -12.48 -8.85 4.55
C ARG A 891 -11.98 -7.73 3.63
N LYS A 892 -12.41 -6.49 3.84
CA LYS A 892 -11.96 -5.33 3.04
C LYS A 892 -10.46 -5.04 3.12
N TYR A 893 -9.79 -5.41 4.22
CA TYR A 893 -8.33 -5.34 4.31
C TYR A 893 -7.64 -6.45 3.47
N TRP A 894 -8.22 -7.64 3.44
CA TRP A 894 -7.69 -8.82 2.74
C TRP A 894 -8.05 -8.87 1.25
N GLU A 895 -9.21 -8.35 0.83
CA GLU A 895 -9.59 -8.06 -0.57
C GLU A 895 -8.54 -7.17 -1.26
N GLY A 896 -7.88 -6.31 -0.48
CA GLY A 896 -6.75 -5.50 -0.92
C GLY A 896 -5.53 -6.34 -1.37
N TRP A 897 -5.28 -7.49 -0.74
CA TRP A 897 -4.16 -8.40 -1.02
C TRP A 897 -4.50 -9.47 -2.07
N GLY A 898 -3.48 -10.03 -2.70
CA GLY A 898 -3.54 -11.22 -3.56
C GLY A 898 -2.12 -11.68 -3.92
N LEU A 899 -1.99 -12.82 -4.59
CA LEU A 899 -0.70 -13.36 -5.04
C LEU A 899 0.00 -12.38 -5.99
N ALA A 900 1.33 -12.26 -5.90
CA ALA A 900 2.13 -11.53 -6.87
C ALA A 900 2.27 -12.33 -8.18
N ALA A 901 1.81 -11.76 -9.28
CA ALA A 901 1.78 -12.39 -10.60
C ALA A 901 3.17 -12.53 -11.26
N ASP A 902 4.16 -11.79 -10.76
CA ASP A 902 5.55 -11.84 -11.23
C ASP A 902 6.47 -12.75 -10.41
N GLU A 903 5.96 -13.39 -9.36
CA GLU A 903 6.62 -14.50 -8.65
C GLU A 903 6.02 -15.85 -9.08
N PHE A 904 6.87 -16.88 -9.12
CA PHE A 904 6.51 -18.29 -9.41
C PHE A 904 5.54 -18.48 -10.61
N PRO A 905 5.79 -17.85 -11.78
CA PRO A 905 4.81 -17.75 -12.87
C PRO A 905 4.54 -19.08 -13.59
N ASP A 906 5.41 -20.07 -13.41
CA ASP A 906 5.27 -21.45 -13.88
C ASP A 906 4.72 -22.42 -12.81
N ASN A 907 4.62 -21.99 -11.55
CA ASN A 907 4.10 -22.78 -10.43
C ASN A 907 2.81 -22.17 -9.84
N ASN A 908 1.89 -21.69 -10.70
CA ASN A 908 0.60 -21.10 -10.31
C ASN A 908 0.68 -19.89 -9.32
N HIS A 909 1.82 -19.20 -9.27
CA HIS A 909 2.14 -18.16 -8.27
C HIS A 909 2.22 -18.71 -6.82
N GLU A 910 2.56 -19.99 -6.68
CA GLU A 910 2.89 -20.65 -5.42
C GLU A 910 4.41 -20.79 -5.27
N PRO A 911 5.00 -20.49 -4.10
CA PRO A 911 6.41 -20.78 -3.84
C PRO A 911 6.75 -22.26 -4.07
N TYR A 912 7.93 -22.55 -4.61
CA TYR A 912 8.31 -23.89 -5.04
C TYR A 912 8.45 -24.88 -3.86
N GLU A 913 9.15 -24.49 -2.79
CA GLU A 913 9.50 -25.36 -1.66
C GLU A 913 8.89 -24.87 -0.34
N ILE A 914 8.46 -25.82 0.52
CA ILE A 914 7.91 -25.54 1.85
C ILE A 914 9.02 -25.10 2.81
N TYR A 915 8.71 -24.23 3.78
CA TYR A 915 9.69 -23.87 4.81
C TYR A 915 9.85 -25.02 5.83
N VAL A 916 10.71 -25.97 5.48
CA VAL A 916 11.26 -26.98 6.38
C VAL A 916 12.11 -26.27 7.43
N ARG A 917 11.57 -26.09 8.63
CA ARG A 917 12.27 -25.42 9.74
C ARG A 917 13.31 -26.32 10.40
N GLU A 918 13.08 -27.61 10.35
CA GLU A 918 13.78 -28.65 11.11
C GLU A 918 13.33 -30.02 10.56
N ALA A 919 14.28 -30.92 10.29
CA ALA A 919 13.97 -32.28 9.88
C ALA A 919 14.92 -33.28 10.55
N ARG A 920 15.88 -33.83 9.82
CA ARG A 920 17.03 -34.51 10.43
C ARG A 920 18.07 -33.47 10.84
N ARG A 921 18.63 -33.65 12.03
CA ARG A 921 19.89 -33.01 12.44
C ARG A 921 20.95 -34.11 12.53
N LEU A 922 22.17 -33.84 12.05
CA LEU A 922 23.28 -34.78 12.15
C LEU A 922 23.59 -35.09 13.64
N VAL A 923 24.03 -36.30 13.98
CA VAL A 923 24.71 -36.55 15.26
C VAL A 923 26.21 -36.58 15.01
N GLY A 924 26.79 -35.37 14.95
CA GLY A 924 28.15 -35.10 14.48
C GLY A 924 29.20 -35.12 15.58
N ARG A 925 30.43 -34.68 15.24
CA ARG A 925 31.61 -34.75 16.12
C ARG A 925 31.60 -33.75 17.28
N ALA A 926 30.77 -32.70 17.19
CA ALA A 926 30.10 -32.12 18.36
C ALA A 926 28.66 -31.74 17.98
N VAL A 927 27.88 -31.35 18.98
CA VAL A 927 26.50 -30.88 18.85
C VAL A 927 26.48 -29.43 19.33
N PHE A 928 25.99 -28.51 18.50
CA PHE A 928 25.76 -27.11 18.91
C PHE A 928 24.48 -26.99 19.75
N THR A 929 24.51 -26.18 20.82
CA THR A 929 23.49 -26.18 21.88
C THR A 929 23.01 -24.78 22.26
N GLU A 930 21.97 -24.70 23.11
CA GLU A 930 21.50 -23.48 23.76
C GLU A 930 22.64 -22.71 24.48
N HIS A 931 23.62 -23.43 25.02
CA HIS A 931 24.74 -22.84 25.77
C HIS A 931 25.71 -22.10 24.87
N ASP A 932 25.88 -22.52 23.61
CA ASP A 932 26.75 -21.86 22.64
C ASP A 932 26.23 -20.46 22.26
N ASN A 933 24.92 -20.19 22.39
CA ASN A 933 24.32 -18.87 22.18
C ASN A 933 24.30 -17.98 23.43
N LYS A 934 24.65 -18.49 24.62
CA LYS A 934 24.55 -17.76 25.89
C LYS A 934 25.91 -17.25 26.36
N VAL A 935 25.94 -16.06 26.95
CA VAL A 935 27.17 -15.54 27.59
C VAL A 935 27.40 -16.28 28.92
N PRO A 936 28.50 -17.04 29.10
CA PRO A 936 28.80 -17.73 30.35
C PRO A 936 29.48 -16.80 31.35
N ALA A 937 29.36 -17.12 32.64
CA ALA A 937 29.94 -16.31 33.70
C ALA A 937 31.48 -16.16 33.57
N GLY A 938 31.97 -14.92 33.71
CA GLY A 938 33.39 -14.57 33.68
C GLY A 938 33.93 -14.05 32.35
N ILE A 939 33.08 -13.92 31.31
CA ILE A 939 33.38 -13.21 30.05
C ILE A 939 32.15 -12.44 29.57
N GLY A 940 32.32 -11.56 28.57
CA GLY A 940 31.27 -10.74 27.94
C GLY A 940 30.93 -11.14 26.50
N ARG A 941 31.13 -12.41 26.13
CA ARG A 941 30.77 -13.02 24.83
C ARG A 941 30.36 -14.48 25.01
N THR A 942 29.80 -15.12 23.99
CA THR A 942 29.48 -16.57 23.98
C THR A 942 30.74 -17.45 24.16
N PRO A 943 30.59 -18.77 24.39
CA PRO A 943 31.70 -19.71 24.32
C PRO A 943 32.54 -19.57 23.05
N ILE A 944 33.83 -19.88 23.18
CA ILE A 944 34.84 -19.65 22.16
C ILE A 944 35.29 -20.99 21.57
N ASN A 945 35.05 -21.17 20.28
CA ASN A 945 35.25 -22.43 19.57
C ASN A 945 36.52 -22.36 18.69
N THR A 946 37.53 -23.17 19.05
CA THR A 946 38.86 -23.16 18.40
C THR A 946 38.89 -23.60 16.95
N ASP A 947 37.80 -24.21 16.48
CA ASP A 947 37.49 -24.60 15.11
C ASP A 947 36.26 -23.88 14.52
N SER A 948 35.99 -22.63 14.94
CA SER A 948 34.92 -21.80 14.37
C SER A 948 35.06 -21.61 12.85
N ILE A 949 33.95 -21.79 12.12
CA ILE A 949 33.89 -21.65 10.65
C ILE A 949 32.82 -20.67 10.16
N ALA A 950 31.94 -20.21 11.06
CA ALA A 950 30.82 -19.33 10.78
C ALA A 950 30.34 -18.67 12.08
N ILE A 951 29.46 -17.68 11.96
CA ILE A 951 28.73 -17.12 13.10
C ILE A 951 27.22 -17.22 12.89
N THR A 952 26.50 -17.39 14.00
CA THR A 952 25.06 -17.08 14.05
C THR A 952 24.84 -15.84 14.91
N ASP A 953 23.93 -14.99 14.48
CA ASP A 953 23.55 -13.70 15.07
C ASP A 953 22.03 -13.57 15.28
N TRP A 954 21.23 -14.56 14.86
CA TRP A 954 19.80 -14.66 15.16
C TRP A 954 19.59 -15.25 16.57
N PRO A 955 18.64 -14.73 17.38
CA PRO A 955 18.31 -15.35 18.65
C PRO A 955 17.82 -16.79 18.48
N VAL A 956 18.07 -17.64 19.46
CA VAL A 956 17.49 -19.00 19.49
C VAL A 956 15.96 -18.92 19.43
N ASP A 957 15.38 -19.39 18.33
CA ASP A 957 13.92 -19.46 18.14
C ASP A 957 13.41 -20.88 17.92
N SER A 958 12.16 -21.11 18.35
CA SER A 958 11.39 -22.30 17.98
C SER A 958 9.91 -21.96 17.91
N VAL A 959 9.15 -22.81 17.22
CA VAL A 959 7.72 -22.63 16.97
C VAL A 959 6.96 -23.89 17.36
N ALA A 960 5.67 -23.72 17.66
CA ALA A 960 4.77 -24.77 18.14
C ALA A 960 5.00 -26.11 17.41
N CYS A 961 5.43 -27.11 18.16
CA CYS A 961 5.65 -28.47 17.68
C CYS A 961 4.38 -29.32 17.84
N LEU A 962 3.62 -29.08 18.92
CA LEU A 962 2.34 -29.74 19.23
C LEU A 962 1.29 -28.73 19.74
N LYS A 963 0.00 -29.05 19.56
CA LYS A 963 -1.14 -28.18 19.93
C LYS A 963 -1.45 -28.14 21.45
N ARG A 964 -0.59 -28.67 22.32
CA ARG A 964 -0.76 -28.64 23.79
C ARG A 964 -0.27 -27.29 24.34
N LYS A 965 -0.89 -26.81 25.43
CA LYS A 965 -0.61 -25.51 26.06
C LYS A 965 -1.00 -25.54 27.55
N VAL A 966 -0.47 -24.59 28.32
CA VAL A 966 -0.76 -24.40 29.76
C VAL A 966 -1.41 -23.03 30.02
N PRO A 967 -2.11 -22.83 31.16
CA PRO A 967 -2.64 -21.51 31.53
C PRO A 967 -1.53 -20.45 31.58
N GLY A 968 -1.70 -19.35 30.85
CA GLY A 968 -0.71 -18.27 30.75
C GLY A 968 0.47 -18.53 29.79
N GLY A 969 0.61 -19.75 29.27
CA GLY A 969 1.69 -20.12 28.34
C GLY A 969 1.24 -20.23 26.88
N HIS A 970 2.23 -20.18 25.99
CA HIS A 970 2.09 -20.46 24.56
C HIS A 970 1.91 -21.97 24.29
N GLU A 971 1.75 -22.31 23.00
CA GLU A 971 1.72 -23.67 22.49
C GLU A 971 3.12 -24.31 22.60
N ASP A 972 3.16 -25.61 22.89
CA ASP A 972 4.39 -26.35 23.18
C ASP A 972 5.43 -26.28 22.05
N GLY A 973 6.66 -25.90 22.40
CA GLY A 973 7.76 -25.67 21.47
C GLY A 973 7.90 -24.21 21.02
N ILE A 974 7.00 -23.29 21.40
CA ILE A 974 7.24 -21.85 21.17
C ILE A 974 8.28 -21.32 22.17
N PHE A 975 9.36 -20.75 21.66
CA PHE A 975 10.26 -19.85 22.39
C PHE A 975 11.00 -18.89 21.44
N PHE A 976 11.43 -17.75 21.97
CA PHE A 976 12.28 -16.79 21.25
C PHE A 976 13.21 -16.11 22.27
N LEU A 977 14.45 -16.56 22.36
CA LEU A 977 15.41 -16.21 23.40
C LEU A 977 16.14 -14.89 23.09
N GLY A 978 15.35 -13.84 22.83
CA GLY A 978 15.80 -12.56 22.29
C GLY A 978 16.70 -11.73 23.21
N GLU A 979 16.66 -11.95 24.53
CA GLU A 979 17.52 -11.24 25.49
C GLU A 979 18.63 -12.15 26.06
N GLU A 980 18.49 -13.45 25.91
CA GLU A 980 19.40 -14.46 26.44
C GLU A 980 20.48 -14.84 25.42
N SER A 981 20.15 -14.77 24.12
CA SER A 981 21.06 -15.07 23.02
C SER A 981 22.03 -13.91 22.74
N ARG A 982 23.25 -14.23 22.31
CA ARG A 982 24.21 -13.31 21.68
C ARG A 982 24.88 -14.00 20.47
N PRO A 983 25.58 -13.26 19.58
CA PRO A 983 26.19 -13.84 18.39
C PRO A 983 27.27 -14.88 18.72
N ALA A 984 27.12 -16.09 18.17
CA ALA A 984 27.86 -17.29 18.55
C ALA A 984 28.74 -17.85 17.43
N GLN A 985 29.79 -18.59 17.81
CA GLN A 985 30.73 -19.25 16.89
C GLN A 985 30.30 -20.69 16.58
N VAL A 986 30.15 -21.04 15.31
CA VAL A 986 29.74 -22.39 14.89
C VAL A 986 30.97 -23.27 14.60
N PRO A 987 31.17 -24.41 15.30
CA PRO A 987 32.33 -25.29 15.11
C PRO A 987 32.31 -26.08 13.79
N TYR A 988 33.48 -26.25 13.17
CA TYR A 988 33.70 -27.12 12.01
C TYR A 988 33.22 -28.55 12.26
N ARG A 989 33.52 -29.08 13.46
CA ARG A 989 33.11 -30.43 13.90
C ARG A 989 31.59 -30.67 13.91
N CYS A 990 30.75 -29.62 13.84
CA CYS A 990 29.31 -29.76 13.71
C CYS A 990 28.86 -30.11 12.27
N LEU A 991 29.73 -29.94 11.26
CA LEU A 991 29.50 -30.38 9.88
C LEU A 991 29.98 -31.82 9.61
N LEU A 992 30.66 -32.45 10.58
CA LEU A 992 31.35 -33.72 10.41
C LEU A 992 30.60 -34.88 11.07
N ALA A 993 30.33 -35.94 10.30
CA ALA A 993 29.77 -37.18 10.80
C ALA A 993 30.77 -37.94 11.70
N GLN A 994 30.26 -38.69 12.69
CA GLN A 994 31.07 -39.46 13.63
C GLN A 994 31.86 -40.60 12.95
N ASP A 995 31.22 -41.33 12.04
CA ASP A 995 31.69 -42.60 11.48
C ASP A 995 32.00 -42.54 9.97
N LEU A 996 31.89 -41.36 9.38
CA LEU A 996 32.08 -41.11 7.95
C LEU A 996 32.97 -39.88 7.76
N ASP A 997 34.06 -40.04 7.00
CA ASP A 997 35.16 -39.08 6.93
C ASP A 997 35.07 -38.12 5.74
N ASN A 998 34.44 -38.54 4.63
CA ASN A 998 34.38 -37.78 3.37
C ASN A 998 33.01 -37.14 3.08
N LEU A 999 32.14 -37.04 4.08
CA LEU A 999 30.88 -36.29 4.01
C LEU A 999 30.95 -35.01 4.85
N LEU A 1000 30.62 -33.90 4.22
CA LEU A 1000 30.32 -32.62 4.88
C LEU A 1000 28.80 -32.44 4.96
N VAL A 1001 28.27 -31.96 6.07
CA VAL A 1001 26.84 -31.62 6.18
C VAL A 1001 26.74 -30.13 6.45
N SER A 1002 26.33 -29.33 5.47
CA SER A 1002 26.36 -27.85 5.56
C SER A 1002 24.99 -27.24 5.90
N VAL A 1003 23.91 -28.02 5.85
CA VAL A 1003 22.54 -27.55 6.17
C VAL A 1003 21.92 -28.33 7.32
N ALA A 1004 21.77 -29.65 7.19
CA ALA A 1004 21.27 -30.56 8.23
C ALA A 1004 22.28 -30.82 9.38
N ILE A 1005 22.97 -29.76 9.84
CA ILE A 1005 24.14 -29.81 10.73
C ILE A 1005 23.86 -30.46 12.10
N SER A 1006 24.92 -30.70 12.87
CA SER A 1006 24.84 -31.27 14.21
C SER A 1006 24.53 -30.23 15.28
N ALA A 1007 23.28 -30.18 15.72
CA ALA A 1007 22.78 -29.32 16.78
C ALA A 1007 21.64 -30.01 17.57
N SER A 1008 21.42 -29.58 18.82
CA SER A 1008 20.18 -29.89 19.55
C SER A 1008 18.99 -29.16 18.92
N HIS A 1009 17.75 -29.53 19.26
CA HIS A 1009 16.58 -28.74 18.84
C HIS A 1009 16.68 -27.26 19.22
N VAL A 1010 17.26 -26.95 20.38
CA VAL A 1010 17.35 -25.57 20.90
C VAL A 1010 18.49 -24.82 20.20
N GLY A 1011 19.69 -25.38 20.12
CA GLY A 1011 20.82 -24.78 19.41
C GLY A 1011 20.57 -24.63 17.90
N TRP A 1012 19.79 -25.53 17.31
CA TRP A 1012 19.34 -25.44 15.92
C TRP A 1012 18.57 -24.15 15.64
N GLY A 1013 17.82 -23.63 16.62
CA GLY A 1013 16.99 -22.42 16.52
C GLY A 1013 17.71 -21.16 16.00
N SER A 1014 19.01 -21.02 16.26
CA SER A 1014 19.81 -19.87 15.80
C SER A 1014 20.56 -20.12 14.49
N ILE A 1015 20.92 -21.37 14.15
CA ILE A 1015 21.75 -21.70 12.98
C ILE A 1015 20.94 -21.97 11.71
N ARG A 1016 19.67 -22.36 11.86
CA ARG A 1016 18.74 -22.83 10.80
C ARG A 1016 18.28 -21.79 9.75
N LEU A 1017 19.16 -20.88 9.32
CA LEU A 1017 18.84 -19.70 8.52
C LEU A 1017 19.83 -19.49 7.37
N GLU A 1018 19.33 -18.98 6.25
CA GLU A 1018 20.05 -18.89 4.99
C GLU A 1018 21.38 -18.11 5.06
N PRO A 1019 21.52 -16.99 5.80
CA PRO A 1019 22.82 -16.31 5.95
C PRO A 1019 23.88 -17.20 6.60
N VAL A 1020 23.50 -17.97 7.63
CA VAL A 1020 24.41 -18.87 8.37
C VAL A 1020 24.70 -20.12 7.54
N TRP A 1021 23.70 -20.70 6.90
CA TRP A 1021 23.88 -21.82 5.96
C TRP A 1021 24.75 -21.46 4.76
N MET A 1022 24.62 -20.26 4.17
CA MET A 1022 25.54 -19.80 3.12
C MET A 1022 26.98 -19.70 3.62
N GLN A 1023 27.19 -19.19 4.83
CA GLN A 1023 28.52 -19.06 5.43
C GLN A 1023 29.14 -20.43 5.75
N MET A 1024 28.43 -21.33 6.43
CA MET A 1024 28.88 -22.70 6.68
C MET A 1024 29.07 -23.48 5.37
N GLY A 1025 28.23 -23.21 4.37
CA GLY A 1025 28.31 -23.78 3.04
C GLY A 1025 29.60 -23.40 2.33
N GLU A 1026 29.91 -22.10 2.27
CA GLU A 1026 31.18 -21.59 1.74
C GLU A 1026 32.39 -22.18 2.50
N SER A 1027 32.34 -22.24 3.83
CA SER A 1027 33.38 -22.87 4.65
C SER A 1027 33.54 -24.37 4.39
N ALA A 1028 32.46 -25.10 4.12
CA ALA A 1028 32.50 -26.49 3.68
C ALA A 1028 33.13 -26.65 2.28
N GLY A 1029 32.91 -25.69 1.37
CA GLY A 1029 33.58 -25.64 0.07
C GLY A 1029 35.11 -25.49 0.19
N PHE A 1030 35.57 -24.59 1.06
CA PHE A 1030 36.98 -24.47 1.42
C PHE A 1030 37.53 -25.76 2.08
N ALA A 1031 36.77 -26.38 2.99
CA ALA A 1031 37.18 -27.63 3.65
C ALA A 1031 37.35 -28.77 2.64
N ALA A 1032 36.44 -28.89 1.66
CA ALA A 1032 36.55 -29.87 0.59
C ALA A 1032 37.80 -29.66 -0.28
N ALA A 1033 38.05 -28.42 -0.71
CA ALA A 1033 39.23 -28.09 -1.52
C ALA A 1033 40.56 -28.31 -0.76
N LEU A 1034 40.62 -27.92 0.52
CA LEU A 1034 41.78 -28.17 1.38
C LEU A 1034 41.98 -29.66 1.65
N ALA A 1035 40.92 -30.45 1.82
CA ALA A 1035 41.02 -31.90 1.98
C ALA A 1035 41.62 -32.56 0.72
N ILE A 1036 41.10 -32.26 -0.47
CA ILE A 1036 41.66 -32.72 -1.76
C ILE A 1036 43.13 -32.31 -1.90
N LYS A 1037 43.45 -31.03 -1.70
CA LYS A 1037 44.80 -30.46 -1.83
C LYS A 1037 45.82 -31.14 -0.90
N ASN A 1038 45.42 -31.46 0.34
CA ASN A 1038 46.26 -32.14 1.32
C ASN A 1038 46.14 -33.67 1.28
N LYS A 1039 45.44 -34.25 0.28
CA LYS A 1039 45.22 -35.69 0.10
C LYS A 1039 44.64 -36.38 1.35
N THR A 1040 43.78 -35.66 2.06
CA THR A 1040 43.08 -36.10 3.27
C THR A 1040 41.56 -36.02 3.05
N THR A 1041 40.77 -36.29 4.08
CA THR A 1041 39.32 -36.13 4.09
C THR A 1041 38.92 -34.94 4.96
N PRO A 1042 37.72 -34.33 4.78
CA PRO A 1042 37.18 -33.33 5.70
C PRO A 1042 37.24 -33.75 7.17
N GLY A 1043 36.93 -35.01 7.48
CA GLY A 1043 37.04 -35.61 8.82
C GLY A 1043 38.47 -35.77 9.36
N LYS A 1044 39.50 -35.60 8.53
CA LYS A 1044 40.93 -35.69 8.89
C LYS A 1044 41.72 -34.46 8.46
N LEU A 1045 41.04 -33.35 8.15
CA LEU A 1045 41.64 -32.06 7.88
C LEU A 1045 41.97 -31.38 9.21
N ASN A 1046 43.19 -30.87 9.37
CA ASN A 1046 43.54 -30.01 10.51
C ASN A 1046 42.66 -28.75 10.45
N PRO A 1047 41.79 -28.48 11.45
CA PRO A 1047 40.89 -27.34 11.41
C PRO A 1047 41.63 -26.00 11.30
N ASP A 1048 42.85 -25.88 11.83
CA ASP A 1048 43.59 -24.62 11.78
C ASP A 1048 43.96 -24.19 10.35
N LEU A 1049 44.20 -25.15 9.44
CA LEU A 1049 44.40 -24.87 8.02
C LEU A 1049 43.14 -24.28 7.37
N LEU A 1050 41.95 -24.75 7.78
CA LEU A 1050 40.67 -24.23 7.32
C LEU A 1050 40.47 -22.81 7.87
N ILE A 1051 40.57 -22.62 9.18
CA ILE A 1051 40.43 -21.32 9.86
C ILE A 1051 41.33 -20.26 9.21
N ARG A 1052 42.61 -20.57 9.00
CA ARG A 1052 43.57 -19.67 8.35
C ARG A 1052 43.17 -19.32 6.92
N ALA A 1053 42.59 -20.26 6.16
CA ALA A 1053 42.06 -19.97 4.84
C ALA A 1053 40.80 -19.08 4.91
N LEU A 1054 39.88 -19.34 5.85
CA LEU A 1054 38.64 -18.58 6.03
C LEU A 1054 38.90 -17.11 6.37
N VAL A 1055 39.79 -16.82 7.33
CA VAL A 1055 40.09 -15.43 7.73
C VAL A 1055 40.80 -14.64 6.64
N LYS A 1056 41.68 -15.29 5.85
CA LYS A 1056 42.33 -14.68 4.67
C LYS A 1056 41.33 -14.40 3.54
N ASN A 1057 40.27 -15.20 3.44
CA ASN A 1057 39.19 -15.06 2.46
C ASN A 1057 37.96 -14.29 2.99
N ARG A 1058 38.12 -13.48 4.04
CA ARG A 1058 37.08 -12.57 4.58
C ARG A 1058 35.80 -13.28 5.04
N VAL A 1059 35.92 -14.52 5.54
CA VAL A 1059 34.83 -15.24 6.20
C VAL A 1059 34.89 -14.98 7.71
N MET A 1060 33.79 -14.48 8.28
CA MET A 1060 33.70 -14.07 9.69
C MET A 1060 33.52 -15.28 10.62
N ILE A 1061 34.59 -15.69 11.30
CA ILE A 1061 34.58 -16.77 12.29
C ILE A 1061 34.50 -16.27 13.74
N SER A 1062 34.59 -14.96 13.97
CA SER A 1062 34.39 -14.31 15.25
C SER A 1062 33.58 -13.03 15.04
N PHE A 1063 32.44 -12.91 15.70
CA PHE A 1063 31.69 -11.66 15.74
C PHE A 1063 32.45 -10.63 16.59
N PHE A 1064 32.46 -9.39 16.11
CA PHE A 1064 32.91 -8.21 16.84
C PHE A 1064 32.03 -7.01 16.49
N ASN A 1065 31.89 -6.07 17.42
CA ASN A 1065 31.16 -4.83 17.24
C ASN A 1065 31.84 -3.89 16.24
N ASP A 1066 33.17 -3.92 16.21
CA ASP A 1066 34.06 -2.87 15.69
C ASP A 1066 35.04 -3.38 14.61
N VAL A 1067 34.83 -4.61 14.10
CA VAL A 1067 35.65 -5.20 13.04
C VAL A 1067 34.80 -5.52 11.81
N ASP A 1068 35.01 -4.79 10.73
CA ASP A 1068 34.49 -5.15 9.41
C ASP A 1068 35.41 -6.22 8.78
N VAL A 1069 34.87 -7.42 8.57
CA VAL A 1069 35.62 -8.55 7.94
C VAL A 1069 35.97 -8.28 6.47
N THR A 1070 35.31 -7.31 5.83
CA THR A 1070 35.53 -6.96 4.42
C THR A 1070 36.68 -6.00 4.20
N SER A 1071 37.21 -5.38 5.27
CA SER A 1071 38.32 -4.42 5.22
C SER A 1071 39.61 -5.01 4.65
N ASP A 1072 40.43 -4.17 4.01
CA ASP A 1072 41.79 -4.51 3.55
C ASP A 1072 42.85 -4.38 4.67
N ASP A 1073 42.47 -4.01 5.89
CA ASP A 1073 43.39 -3.90 7.04
C ASP A 1073 43.95 -5.29 7.43
N PRO A 1074 45.29 -5.51 7.36
CA PRO A 1074 45.90 -6.81 7.63
C PRO A 1074 45.74 -7.30 9.08
N ARG A 1075 45.30 -6.42 10.00
CA ARG A 1075 44.98 -6.77 11.39
C ARG A 1075 43.66 -7.55 11.51
N VAL A 1076 42.77 -7.46 10.51
CA VAL A 1076 41.44 -8.07 10.54
C VAL A 1076 41.49 -9.61 10.48
N PRO A 1077 42.24 -10.27 9.59
CA PRO A 1077 42.42 -11.72 9.62
C PRO A 1077 43.00 -12.22 10.95
N ALA A 1078 43.96 -11.48 11.53
CA ALA A 1078 44.54 -11.81 12.83
C ALA A 1078 43.49 -11.69 13.96
N ALA A 1079 42.70 -10.62 13.99
CA ALA A 1079 41.63 -10.42 14.97
C ALA A 1079 40.55 -11.52 14.88
N GLN A 1080 40.15 -11.89 13.66
CA GLN A 1080 39.23 -13.01 13.42
C GLN A 1080 39.81 -14.33 13.92
N TYR A 1081 41.08 -14.63 13.60
CA TYR A 1081 41.77 -15.84 14.02
C TYR A 1081 41.86 -15.93 15.55
N PHE A 1082 42.47 -14.94 16.22
CA PHE A 1082 42.63 -14.93 17.67
C PHE A 1082 41.30 -14.81 18.44
N GLY A 1083 40.25 -14.29 17.78
CA GLY A 1083 38.85 -14.36 18.24
C GLY A 1083 38.27 -15.78 18.35
N SER A 1084 38.84 -16.77 17.66
CA SER A 1084 38.56 -18.20 17.87
C SER A 1084 39.45 -18.85 18.94
N LYS A 1085 40.51 -18.17 19.39
CA LYS A 1085 41.54 -18.73 20.30
C LYS A 1085 41.48 -18.15 21.73
N GLY A 1086 40.55 -17.26 22.05
CA GLY A 1086 40.33 -16.78 23.43
C GLY A 1086 41.02 -15.47 23.81
N PHE A 1087 41.66 -14.78 22.86
CA PHE A 1087 42.39 -13.53 23.13
C PHE A 1087 41.48 -12.33 23.42
N PHE A 1088 40.16 -12.48 23.23
CA PHE A 1088 39.17 -11.44 23.47
C PHE A 1088 38.11 -11.94 24.46
N SER A 1089 37.83 -11.15 25.48
CA SER A 1089 36.82 -11.46 26.50
C SER A 1089 35.43 -10.88 26.18
N THR A 1090 35.30 -10.00 25.18
CA THR A 1090 34.05 -9.32 24.78
C THR A 1090 33.91 -9.31 23.25
N TYR A 1091 32.88 -8.63 22.73
CA TYR A 1091 32.72 -8.37 21.30
C TYR A 1091 33.49 -7.12 20.80
N ASP A 1092 34.27 -6.43 21.63
CA ASP A 1092 35.07 -5.29 21.16
C ASP A 1092 36.52 -5.74 20.93
N ALA A 1093 37.03 -5.59 19.70
CA ALA A 1093 38.43 -5.93 19.40
C ALA A 1093 39.40 -4.79 19.75
N ARG A 1094 38.97 -3.56 19.47
CA ARG A 1094 39.62 -2.27 19.74
C ARG A 1094 41.04 -2.18 19.18
N LEU A 1095 41.19 -2.51 17.90
CA LEU A 1095 42.48 -2.75 17.25
C LEU A 1095 43.46 -1.56 17.28
N ASP A 1096 42.95 -0.34 17.46
CA ASP A 1096 43.73 0.91 17.59
C ASP A 1096 44.01 1.34 19.03
N GLU A 1097 43.35 0.75 20.05
CA GLU A 1097 43.67 1.02 21.45
C GLU A 1097 45.04 0.42 21.83
N PRO A 1098 45.80 1.06 22.74
CA PRO A 1098 47.00 0.45 23.31
C PRO A 1098 46.65 -0.84 24.07
N LEU A 1099 47.57 -1.80 24.05
CA LEU A 1099 47.49 -3.00 24.89
C LEU A 1099 48.09 -2.67 26.27
N SER A 1100 47.42 -3.04 27.36
CA SER A 1100 47.98 -2.85 28.71
C SER A 1100 49.05 -3.91 29.03
N GLU A 1101 50.00 -3.60 29.92
CA GLU A 1101 51.07 -4.58 30.26
C GLU A 1101 50.52 -5.89 30.88
N SER A 1102 49.38 -5.85 31.61
CA SER A 1102 48.75 -7.07 32.14
C SER A 1102 48.06 -7.91 31.06
N GLU A 1103 47.32 -7.30 30.14
CA GLU A 1103 46.73 -8.03 29.00
C GLU A 1103 47.81 -8.60 28.08
N LYS A 1104 48.90 -7.84 27.85
CA LYS A 1104 50.06 -8.28 27.08
C LYS A 1104 50.72 -9.52 27.67
N ALA A 1105 50.90 -9.58 28.99
CA ALA A 1105 51.44 -10.76 29.66
C ALA A 1105 50.54 -11.99 29.43
N VAL A 1106 49.22 -11.84 29.59
CA VAL A 1106 48.22 -12.90 29.34
C VAL A 1106 48.20 -13.33 27.86
N TRP A 1107 48.29 -12.38 26.92
CA TRP A 1107 48.32 -12.69 25.48
C TRP A 1107 49.59 -13.45 25.08
N MET A 1108 50.77 -13.10 25.61
CA MET A 1108 52.00 -13.82 25.28
C MET A 1108 52.01 -15.25 25.84
N ASP A 1109 51.51 -15.47 27.06
CA ASP A 1109 51.31 -16.81 27.64
C ASP A 1109 50.31 -17.64 26.80
N GLY A 1110 49.15 -17.06 26.48
CA GLY A 1110 48.17 -17.69 25.60
C GLY A 1110 48.69 -18.01 24.19
N PHE A 1111 49.64 -17.22 23.68
CA PHE A 1111 50.30 -17.44 22.40
C PHE A 1111 51.33 -18.58 22.46
N GLU A 1112 52.14 -18.64 23.52
CA GLU A 1112 53.06 -19.75 23.75
C GLU A 1112 52.31 -21.08 23.95
N GLN A 1113 51.16 -21.05 24.63
CA GLN A 1113 50.26 -22.20 24.75
C GLN A 1113 49.60 -22.59 23.41
N LEU A 1114 49.29 -21.62 22.54
CA LEU A 1114 48.76 -21.88 21.19
C LEU A 1114 49.80 -22.62 20.33
N GLN A 1115 51.04 -22.13 20.31
CA GLN A 1115 52.15 -22.75 19.56
C GLN A 1115 52.47 -24.17 20.05
N LYS A 1116 52.32 -24.43 21.36
CA LYS A 1116 52.47 -25.77 21.96
C LYS A 1116 51.25 -26.68 21.75
N GLY A 1117 50.12 -26.16 21.25
CA GLY A 1117 48.86 -26.91 21.12
C GLY A 1117 48.17 -27.24 22.44
N THR A 1118 48.51 -26.53 23.53
CA THR A 1118 48.00 -26.78 24.90
C THR A 1118 46.95 -25.77 25.36
N LEU A 1119 46.55 -24.83 24.51
CA LEU A 1119 45.67 -23.71 24.86
C LEU A 1119 44.21 -24.12 25.13
N ASP A 1120 43.69 -23.69 26.28
CA ASP A 1120 42.25 -23.57 26.55
C ASP A 1120 41.78 -22.13 26.28
N PRO A 1121 40.92 -21.89 25.26
CA PRO A 1121 40.50 -20.54 24.88
C PRO A 1121 39.55 -19.90 25.92
N MET A 1122 38.85 -20.71 26.72
CA MET A 1122 37.90 -20.25 27.73
C MET A 1122 38.60 -19.89 29.03
N GLN A 1123 39.72 -20.54 29.34
CA GLN A 1123 40.65 -20.10 30.39
C GLN A 1123 41.35 -18.81 29.98
N LEU A 1124 41.89 -18.72 28.75
CA LEU A 1124 42.52 -17.50 28.25
C LEU A 1124 41.55 -16.31 28.25
N ALA A 1125 40.32 -16.47 27.74
CA ALA A 1125 39.35 -15.37 27.71
C ALA A 1125 38.94 -14.87 29.11
N LYS A 1126 38.90 -15.76 30.11
CA LYS A 1126 38.69 -15.37 31.52
C LYS A 1126 39.90 -14.65 32.10
N ALA A 1127 41.13 -15.07 31.76
CA ALA A 1127 42.35 -14.38 32.15
C ALA A 1127 42.43 -12.97 31.52
N VAL A 1128 42.06 -12.83 30.23
CA VAL A 1128 41.95 -11.55 29.52
C VAL A 1128 40.87 -10.66 30.15
N HIS A 1129 39.72 -11.23 30.55
CA HIS A 1129 38.69 -10.49 31.27
C HIS A 1129 39.23 -9.94 32.61
N ALA A 1130 39.90 -10.78 33.40
CA ALA A 1130 40.52 -10.38 34.67
C ALA A 1130 41.60 -9.30 34.47
N SER A 1131 42.52 -9.46 33.51
CA SER A 1131 43.56 -8.46 33.24
C SER A 1131 42.99 -7.13 32.77
N SER A 1132 41.91 -7.13 31.96
CA SER A 1132 41.25 -5.90 31.52
C SER A 1132 40.62 -5.06 32.65
N THR A 1133 40.48 -5.62 33.85
CA THR A 1133 40.04 -4.88 35.06
C THR A 1133 41.19 -4.34 35.91
N ASN A 1134 42.44 -4.73 35.64
CA ASN A 1134 43.62 -4.28 36.39
C ASN A 1134 44.19 -3.00 35.79
N ALA A 1135 44.34 -1.95 36.61
CA ALA A 1135 44.89 -0.66 36.20
C ALA A 1135 46.43 -0.68 36.03
N THR A 1136 46.92 -1.45 35.05
CA THR A 1136 48.34 -1.45 34.64
C THR A 1136 48.65 -0.38 33.59
N PRO A 1137 49.92 0.08 33.48
CA PRO A 1137 50.33 1.00 32.42
C PRO A 1137 50.01 0.49 31.01
N GLN A 1138 49.75 1.44 30.11
CA GLN A 1138 49.53 1.17 28.69
C GLN A 1138 50.86 1.04 27.95
N THR A 1139 50.98 0.02 27.09
CA THR A 1139 52.17 -0.18 26.25
C THR A 1139 52.19 0.81 25.08
N LYS A 1140 53.31 0.88 24.36
CA LYS A 1140 53.41 1.62 23.09
C LYS A 1140 52.85 0.86 21.87
N GLN A 1141 52.33 -0.36 22.06
CA GLN A 1141 51.84 -1.23 20.99
C GLN A 1141 50.31 -1.29 21.04
N THR A 1142 49.65 -1.10 19.91
CA THR A 1142 48.19 -1.27 19.84
C THR A 1142 47.81 -2.74 19.84
N ARG A 1143 46.60 -3.04 20.31
CA ARG A 1143 46.03 -4.40 20.33
C ARG A 1143 46.14 -5.08 18.96
N GLY A 1144 45.76 -4.38 17.90
CA GLY A 1144 45.87 -4.87 16.52
C GLY A 1144 47.31 -5.05 16.03
N ALA A 1145 48.27 -4.23 16.48
CA ALA A 1145 49.68 -4.41 16.13
C ALA A 1145 50.34 -5.60 16.86
N ALA A 1146 49.87 -5.96 18.06
CA ALA A 1146 50.30 -7.18 18.75
C ALA A 1146 49.73 -8.43 18.06
N LEU A 1147 48.44 -8.43 17.73
CA LEU A 1147 47.78 -9.52 17.00
C LEU A 1147 48.42 -9.77 15.64
N LEU A 1148 48.74 -8.72 14.87
CA LEU A 1148 49.39 -8.86 13.58
C LEU A 1148 50.82 -9.42 13.68
N ALA A 1149 51.58 -9.06 14.73
CA ALA A 1149 52.90 -9.65 14.97
C ALA A 1149 52.82 -11.16 15.24
N MET A 1150 51.94 -11.57 16.17
CA MET A 1150 51.68 -12.97 16.50
C MET A 1150 51.15 -13.78 15.30
N TRP A 1151 50.31 -13.17 14.46
CA TRP A 1151 49.81 -13.78 13.22
C TRP A 1151 50.92 -13.99 12.18
N ASN A 1152 51.78 -12.99 11.97
CA ASN A 1152 52.90 -13.09 11.04
C ASN A 1152 53.93 -14.15 11.48
N GLU A 1153 54.13 -14.33 12.79
CA GLU A 1153 54.96 -15.41 13.33
C GLU A 1153 54.34 -16.79 13.08
N LEU A 1154 53.03 -16.95 13.30
CA LEU A 1154 52.30 -18.19 12.98
C LEU A 1154 52.27 -18.52 11.48
N GLU A 1155 52.39 -17.52 10.61
CA GLU A 1155 52.42 -17.67 9.15
C GLU A 1155 53.83 -17.91 8.58
N ALA A 1156 54.86 -17.77 9.41
CA ALA A 1156 56.24 -18.18 9.10
C ALA A 1156 56.56 -19.63 9.54
N GLN A 1157 55.58 -20.31 10.15
CA GLN A 1157 55.65 -21.70 10.67
C GLN A 1157 54.81 -22.66 9.81
#